data_AF-A0A962SNN6-F1
#
_entry.id   AF-A0A962SNN6-F1
#
_cell.length_a   1.000
_cell.length_b   1.000
_cell.length_c   1.000
_cell.angle_alpha   90.00
_cell.angle_beta   90.00
_cell.angle_gamma   90.00
#
_symmetry.space_group_name_H-M   'P 1'
#
loop_
_entity.id
_entity.type
_entity.pdbx_description
1 polymer ?
#
loop_
_entity_poly.entity_id
_entity_poly.type
_entity_poly.pdbx_seq_one_letter_code
_entity_poly.pdbx_strand_id
1 'polypeptide(L)'
;MKVTYSAIASNIQDPQGADFPPLASNSVTATSDNAAGIFKSNFWDPSTSNPGKSNGFATYEPLYPTGVLGMFPSTADLGLPAPDLVLLYFGPDRIPGTSDDFGADGLPGTGDEPLEAHQTAMPGITDPYNANVPQQFEGYVKDLPFFVDLPIGYVVENFKRFTAEGIPILPVDDAGRENPYPLMRVEARDKITDTVAAKIDVVLPVASEADCQQCHASQAVCDFAPEYTFVCDDVANSDGSIEFIEDAALAPGETPEQQVLNAAKINVLRLHDKKHGTALDDQRNIVCASCHYTPALDLAHLGPNDDNGKEQTQHISMSRAMHASHGNLNYQPQFDHLFPDMPPPGQRTAEQQQEILQETCYSCHPGKRTKCLRGAMGGGGIVCQDCHGQMAQVGNDFSAGLADGTGLDLNKRVPWASEPKCQSCHVGDVRQVATLQSSGLLEDVSVNSLDKQGNSDGLRLNMAYRLSDHSSNGGPENLALLDFVGSRFASNKPLYRLSGGDDGSGKGHGGLSCEGCHGSTHAIWPNANAWSNDNKAAMDLQGHSGTIIECTTCHDGNLGMTLNGPHGMHPVGDTEFAREHDDFAKANANACRACHGQNGQGSVLSRTATNRLLQAKEDHIQVSMPKGTPVGCGDCHENKLRNP
;
A
#
# COMPACT_ATOMS: atom_id res chain seq x y z
N MET A 1 -13.98 13.03 -21.33
CA MET A 1 -13.27 11.77 -21.09
C MET A 1 -14.08 10.85 -20.19
N LYS A 2 -14.24 9.58 -20.56
CA LYS A 2 -14.67 8.50 -19.65
C LYS A 2 -13.44 7.64 -19.35
N VAL A 3 -13.40 6.99 -18.19
CA VAL A 3 -12.32 6.07 -17.84
C VAL A 3 -12.90 4.68 -17.66
N THR A 4 -12.24 3.70 -18.27
CA THR A 4 -12.63 2.29 -18.18
C THR A 4 -11.47 1.45 -17.67
N TYR A 5 -11.78 0.28 -17.14
CA TYR A 5 -10.80 -0.74 -16.77
C TYR A 5 -11.18 -2.11 -17.30
N SER A 6 -10.18 -2.96 -17.56
CA SER A 6 -10.37 -4.37 -17.91
C SER A 6 -9.22 -5.22 -17.37
N ALA A 7 -9.46 -6.51 -17.16
CA ALA A 7 -8.37 -7.42 -16.82
C ALA A 7 -7.40 -7.51 -18.01
N ILE A 8 -6.13 -7.82 -17.78
CA ILE A 8 -5.23 -8.21 -18.86
C ILE A 8 -4.32 -9.33 -18.40
N ALA A 9 -3.74 -10.04 -19.36
CA ALA A 9 -2.69 -11.00 -19.07
C ALA A 9 -1.53 -10.33 -18.33
N SER A 10 -1.01 -11.02 -17.31
CA SER A 10 0.31 -10.74 -16.74
C SER A 10 1.39 -10.62 -17.82
N ASN A 11 2.50 -9.92 -17.54
CA ASN A 11 3.50 -9.62 -18.54
C ASN A 11 4.66 -10.65 -18.62
N ILE A 12 5.52 -10.41 -19.63
CA ILE A 12 6.67 -11.14 -20.19
C ILE A 12 7.30 -12.24 -19.33
N GLN A 13 7.31 -13.46 -19.89
CA GLN A 13 8.17 -14.61 -19.56
C GLN A 13 8.92 -14.50 -18.23
N ASP A 14 8.20 -14.76 -17.14
CA ASP A 14 8.82 -14.95 -15.83
C ASP A 14 9.84 -16.10 -15.92
N PRO A 15 11.10 -15.93 -15.48
CA PRO A 15 12.05 -17.03 -15.46
C PRO A 15 11.53 -18.21 -14.62
N GLN A 16 11.48 -19.39 -15.24
CA GLN A 16 11.18 -20.64 -14.54
C GLN A 16 12.32 -20.97 -13.56
N GLY A 17 12.06 -20.93 -12.26
CA GLY A 17 13.03 -21.31 -11.23
C GLY A 17 12.35 -21.73 -9.92
N ALA A 18 13.02 -22.56 -9.11
CA ALA A 18 12.47 -23.09 -7.86
C ALA A 18 12.14 -22.01 -6.80
N ASP A 19 12.80 -20.85 -6.88
CA ASP A 19 12.64 -19.73 -5.94
C ASP A 19 11.66 -18.63 -6.43
N PHE A 20 11.14 -18.79 -7.65
CA PHE A 20 10.23 -17.84 -8.30
C PHE A 20 9.10 -18.64 -8.97
N PRO A 21 8.03 -18.99 -8.22
CA PRO A 21 6.93 -19.77 -8.78
C PRO A 21 6.35 -18.98 -9.96
N PRO A 22 6.12 -19.63 -11.12
CA PRO A 22 5.75 -18.94 -12.33
C PRO A 22 4.45 -18.19 -12.13
N LEU A 23 4.50 -16.86 -12.30
CA LEU A 23 3.28 -16.13 -12.61
C LEU A 23 2.78 -16.65 -13.95
N ALA A 24 1.57 -17.17 -14.01
CA ALA A 24 0.97 -17.55 -15.28
C ALA A 24 0.94 -16.31 -16.19
N SER A 25 1.85 -16.24 -17.16
CA SER A 25 2.04 -15.10 -18.08
C SER A 25 0.81 -14.78 -18.95
N ASN A 26 -0.23 -15.59 -18.89
CA ASN A 26 -1.54 -15.35 -19.49
C ASN A 26 -2.67 -15.45 -18.45
N SER A 27 -2.37 -15.28 -17.16
CA SER A 27 -3.36 -15.15 -16.10
C SER A 27 -4.00 -13.77 -16.17
N VAL A 28 -5.32 -13.75 -16.09
CA VAL A 28 -6.18 -12.56 -16.05
C VAL A 28 -6.95 -12.59 -14.73
N THR A 29 -7.45 -11.44 -14.27
CA THR A 29 -8.32 -11.41 -13.10
C THR A 29 -9.51 -12.36 -13.28
N ALA A 30 -9.86 -13.06 -12.21
CA ALA A 30 -10.87 -14.10 -12.19
C ALA A 30 -12.31 -13.55 -12.28
N THR A 31 -13.24 -14.42 -12.66
CA THR A 31 -14.69 -14.25 -12.45
C THR A 31 -15.13 -14.89 -11.14
N SER A 32 -16.43 -14.86 -10.87
CA SER A 32 -17.08 -15.47 -9.71
C SER A 32 -17.18 -17.00 -9.77
N ASP A 33 -17.07 -17.61 -10.96
CA ASP A 33 -17.35 -19.03 -11.17
C ASP A 33 -16.24 -19.96 -10.65
N ASN A 34 -16.52 -20.80 -9.66
CA ASN A 34 -15.62 -21.89 -9.27
C ASN A 34 -15.73 -23.05 -10.28
N ALA A 35 -14.63 -23.35 -10.99
CA ALA A 35 -14.58 -24.49 -11.91
C ALA A 35 -14.42 -25.81 -11.11
N ALA A 36 -14.77 -26.95 -11.73
CA ALA A 36 -14.67 -28.25 -11.06
C ALA A 36 -13.24 -28.52 -10.56
N GLY A 37 -13.08 -28.67 -9.25
CA GLY A 37 -11.77 -28.88 -8.60
C GLY A 37 -10.93 -27.62 -8.39
N ILE A 38 -11.48 -26.43 -8.70
CA ILE A 38 -10.82 -25.14 -8.50
C ILE A 38 -11.73 -24.28 -7.61
N PHE A 39 -11.28 -24.03 -6.39
CA PHE A 39 -11.92 -23.06 -5.50
C PHE A 39 -11.17 -21.73 -5.55
N LYS A 40 -11.91 -20.64 -5.80
CA LYS A 40 -11.36 -19.28 -5.76
C LYS A 40 -11.89 -18.48 -4.58
N SER A 41 -13.21 -18.50 -4.40
CA SER A 41 -13.92 -17.77 -3.37
C SER A 41 -15.35 -18.29 -3.24
N ASN A 42 -15.95 -18.13 -2.06
CA ASN A 42 -17.37 -18.36 -1.82
C ASN A 42 -18.14 -17.06 -1.59
N PHE A 43 -17.52 -15.91 -1.89
CA PHE A 43 -18.06 -14.57 -1.63
C PHE A 43 -19.45 -14.37 -2.29
N TRP A 44 -19.64 -14.87 -3.50
CA TRP A 44 -20.90 -14.75 -4.24
C TRP A 44 -21.86 -15.93 -4.02
N ASP A 45 -21.45 -16.98 -3.30
CA ASP A 45 -22.30 -18.15 -3.08
C ASP A 45 -23.50 -17.80 -2.20
N PRO A 46 -24.66 -18.46 -2.38
CA PRO A 46 -25.83 -18.24 -1.55
C PRO A 46 -25.53 -18.46 -0.06
N SER A 47 -25.91 -17.48 0.76
CA SER A 47 -25.77 -17.58 2.21
C SER A 47 -26.80 -18.55 2.79
N THR A 48 -26.32 -19.47 3.60
CA THR A 48 -27.17 -20.39 4.38
C THR A 48 -27.79 -19.70 5.61
N SER A 49 -27.14 -18.67 6.15
CA SER A 49 -27.61 -17.91 7.32
C SER A 49 -28.55 -16.76 6.96
N ASN A 50 -28.45 -16.22 5.73
CA ASN A 50 -29.31 -15.15 5.23
C ASN A 50 -29.88 -15.49 3.84
N PRO A 51 -31.02 -16.22 3.77
CA PRO A 51 -31.63 -16.62 2.51
C PRO A 51 -31.88 -15.43 1.57
N GLY A 52 -31.42 -15.53 0.33
CA GLY A 52 -31.55 -14.47 -0.68
C GLY A 52 -30.37 -13.49 -0.75
N LYS A 53 -29.35 -13.64 0.10
CA LYS A 53 -28.08 -12.90 0.02
C LYS A 53 -26.92 -13.84 -0.33
N SER A 54 -25.83 -13.29 -0.86
CA SER A 54 -24.56 -14.02 -0.97
C SER A 54 -23.83 -14.06 0.39
N ASN A 55 -22.84 -14.94 0.57
CA ASN A 55 -22.02 -14.97 1.78
C ASN A 55 -21.33 -13.63 2.05
N GLY A 56 -20.76 -12.99 1.03
CA GLY A 56 -20.15 -11.67 1.14
C GLY A 56 -21.13 -10.62 1.66
N PHE A 57 -22.32 -10.55 1.08
CA PHE A 57 -23.35 -9.61 1.54
C PHE A 57 -23.81 -9.92 2.97
N ALA A 58 -24.02 -11.20 3.30
CA ALA A 58 -24.43 -11.61 4.63
C ALA A 58 -23.38 -11.27 5.70
N THR A 59 -22.10 -11.50 5.40
CA THR A 59 -20.99 -11.27 6.33
C THR A 59 -20.73 -9.79 6.57
N TYR A 60 -20.84 -8.95 5.54
CA TYR A 60 -20.53 -7.51 5.64
C TYR A 60 -21.74 -6.63 6.01
N GLU A 61 -22.97 -7.17 6.02
CA GLU A 61 -24.20 -6.42 6.37
C GLU A 61 -24.07 -5.56 7.64
N PRO A 62 -23.50 -6.02 8.77
CA PRO A 62 -23.42 -5.20 9.98
C PRO A 62 -22.57 -3.93 9.81
N LEU A 63 -21.66 -3.90 8.83
CA LEU A 63 -20.81 -2.74 8.55
C LEU A 63 -21.55 -1.63 7.79
N TYR A 64 -22.72 -1.93 7.25
CA TYR A 64 -23.60 -0.94 6.61
C TYR A 64 -24.68 -0.47 7.58
N PRO A 65 -25.25 0.74 7.37
CA PRO A 65 -26.47 1.12 8.07
C PRO A 65 -27.59 0.11 7.78
N THR A 66 -28.47 -0.09 8.76
CA THR A 66 -29.52 -1.12 8.69
C THR A 66 -30.32 -1.05 7.38
N GLY A 67 -30.30 -2.13 6.62
CA GLY A 67 -31.09 -2.28 5.39
C GLY A 67 -30.51 -1.61 4.14
N VAL A 68 -29.41 -0.86 4.24
CA VAL A 68 -28.79 -0.18 3.08
C VAL A 68 -28.17 -1.18 2.12
N LEU A 69 -27.38 -2.14 2.61
CA LEU A 69 -26.72 -3.12 1.74
C LEU A 69 -27.74 -3.97 0.96
N GLY A 70 -28.90 -4.25 1.57
CA GLY A 70 -30.01 -4.96 0.92
C GLY A 70 -30.69 -4.20 -0.24
N MET A 71 -30.38 -2.92 -0.45
CA MET A 71 -30.86 -2.15 -1.60
C MET A 71 -30.07 -2.42 -2.89
N PHE A 72 -28.90 -3.06 -2.78
CA PHE A 72 -28.00 -3.32 -3.89
C PHE A 72 -28.08 -4.78 -4.37
N PRO A 73 -27.89 -5.04 -5.67
CA PRO A 73 -27.87 -6.40 -6.19
C PRO A 73 -26.67 -7.17 -5.64
N SER A 74 -26.91 -8.40 -5.17
CA SER A 74 -25.88 -9.37 -4.76
C SER A 74 -25.45 -10.28 -5.90
N THR A 75 -25.49 -9.79 -7.14
CA THR A 75 -25.18 -10.58 -8.34
C THR A 75 -23.70 -10.96 -8.40
N ALA A 76 -23.43 -12.11 -9.02
CA ALA A 76 -22.08 -12.58 -9.27
C ALA A 76 -21.24 -11.52 -10.02
N ASP A 77 -19.94 -11.47 -9.74
CA ASP A 77 -18.98 -10.51 -10.32
C ASP A 77 -19.24 -9.01 -10.00
N LEU A 78 -20.12 -8.69 -9.04
CA LEU A 78 -20.21 -7.35 -8.46
C LEU A 78 -19.57 -7.31 -7.06
N GLY A 79 -18.95 -6.17 -6.75
CA GLY A 79 -18.39 -5.86 -5.44
C GLY A 79 -19.43 -5.42 -4.41
N LEU A 80 -18.96 -5.05 -3.22
CA LEU A 80 -19.79 -4.37 -2.23
C LEU A 80 -19.97 -2.88 -2.64
N PRO A 81 -21.14 -2.28 -2.39
CA PRO A 81 -21.37 -0.87 -2.69
C PRO A 81 -20.51 0.04 -1.79
N ALA A 82 -19.83 1.01 -2.38
CA ALA A 82 -19.05 2.02 -1.66
C ALA A 82 -19.78 3.38 -1.70
N PRO A 83 -19.91 4.08 -0.57
CA PRO A 83 -20.61 5.37 -0.53
C PRO A 83 -19.87 6.44 -1.33
N ASP A 84 -20.60 7.34 -1.96
CA ASP A 84 -20.03 8.56 -2.50
C ASP A 84 -19.72 9.53 -1.36
N LEU A 85 -18.47 9.49 -0.90
CA LEU A 85 -17.99 10.32 0.19
C LEU A 85 -18.14 11.83 -0.08
N VAL A 86 -18.09 12.26 -1.34
CA VAL A 86 -18.25 13.67 -1.69
C VAL A 86 -19.68 14.09 -1.45
N LEU A 87 -20.65 13.34 -1.95
CA LEU A 87 -22.07 13.63 -1.72
C LEU A 87 -22.45 13.49 -0.25
N LEU A 88 -21.90 12.49 0.44
CA LEU A 88 -22.17 12.25 1.86
C LEU A 88 -21.74 13.43 2.75
N TYR A 89 -20.56 14.01 2.49
CA TYR A 89 -19.96 15.04 3.37
C TYR A 89 -20.06 16.46 2.84
N PHE A 90 -20.18 16.66 1.53
CA PHE A 90 -20.23 17.98 0.89
C PHE A 90 -21.56 18.25 0.17
N GLY A 91 -22.49 17.28 0.11
CA GLY A 91 -23.78 17.43 -0.55
C GLY A 91 -23.73 17.49 -2.08
N PRO A 92 -24.90 17.61 -2.74
CA PRO A 92 -25.01 17.76 -4.19
C PRO A 92 -24.52 19.14 -4.68
N ASP A 93 -24.22 20.02 -3.75
CA ASP A 93 -23.91 21.45 -3.94
C ASP A 93 -22.58 21.72 -4.63
N ARG A 94 -21.88 20.69 -5.09
CA ARG A 94 -20.64 20.85 -5.84
C ARG A 94 -20.87 20.69 -7.34
N ILE A 95 -21.16 21.80 -8.03
CA ILE A 95 -21.26 21.82 -9.49
C ILE A 95 -19.85 21.67 -10.13
N PRO A 96 -19.61 20.68 -11.00
CA PRO A 96 -18.35 20.59 -11.73
C PRO A 96 -18.22 21.71 -12.77
N GLY A 97 -17.22 22.58 -12.63
CA GLY A 97 -16.79 23.51 -13.69
C GLY A 97 -16.85 25.00 -13.36
N THR A 98 -17.29 25.41 -12.18
CA THR A 98 -17.18 26.80 -11.70
C THR A 98 -15.98 26.97 -10.76
N SER A 99 -15.35 28.15 -10.80
CA SER A 99 -14.23 28.52 -9.93
C SER A 99 -14.66 28.79 -8.50
N ASP A 100 -15.94 29.14 -8.30
CA ASP A 100 -16.45 29.74 -7.08
C ASP A 100 -17.90 29.25 -6.84
N ASP A 101 -18.23 29.05 -5.56
CA ASP A 101 -19.52 28.72 -4.93
C ASP A 101 -20.08 27.30 -5.00
N PHE A 102 -20.25 26.77 -3.77
CA PHE A 102 -21.18 25.74 -3.38
C PHE A 102 -22.64 26.17 -3.74
N GLY A 103 -23.53 25.19 -3.94
CA GLY A 103 -24.98 25.37 -4.06
C GLY A 103 -25.61 26.07 -2.84
N ALA A 104 -26.93 26.25 -2.86
CA ALA A 104 -27.66 27.43 -2.34
C ALA A 104 -27.44 27.88 -0.88
N ASP A 105 -26.77 27.10 -0.03
CA ASP A 105 -26.31 27.49 1.31
C ASP A 105 -24.81 27.23 1.56
N GLY A 106 -24.18 26.28 0.87
CA GLY A 106 -22.74 26.04 0.88
C GLY A 106 -22.16 25.56 2.19
N LEU A 107 -22.97 24.91 3.00
CA LEU A 107 -22.62 24.46 4.35
C LEU A 107 -22.80 22.94 4.44
N PRO A 108 -21.78 22.18 4.87
CA PRO A 108 -21.95 20.79 5.27
C PRO A 108 -22.97 20.66 6.42
N GLY A 109 -23.81 19.63 6.40
CA GLY A 109 -24.74 19.29 7.48
C GLY A 109 -26.07 20.05 7.44
N THR A 110 -26.49 20.52 6.26
CA THR A 110 -27.76 21.25 6.05
C THR A 110 -28.94 20.30 5.83
N GLY A 111 -28.67 19.00 5.63
CA GLY A 111 -29.68 17.95 5.57
C GLY A 111 -30.23 17.69 4.17
N ASP A 112 -29.58 18.20 3.13
CA ASP A 112 -29.89 17.93 1.72
C ASP A 112 -28.90 16.95 1.05
N GLU A 113 -27.94 16.40 1.81
CA GLU A 113 -26.94 15.44 1.34
C GLU A 113 -27.57 14.07 1.04
N PRO A 114 -27.68 13.63 -0.23
CA PRO A 114 -28.24 12.33 -0.55
C PRO A 114 -27.25 11.20 -0.20
N LEU A 115 -27.77 10.10 0.35
CA LEU A 115 -27.01 8.85 0.46
C LEU A 115 -26.91 8.20 -0.93
N GLU A 116 -25.77 8.37 -1.58
CA GLU A 116 -25.43 7.71 -2.85
C GLU A 116 -24.30 6.71 -2.63
N ALA A 117 -24.34 5.59 -3.34
CA ALA A 117 -23.26 4.60 -3.33
C ALA A 117 -23.12 3.96 -4.71
N HIS A 118 -21.88 3.68 -5.08
CA HIS A 118 -21.50 3.06 -6.34
C HIS A 118 -21.14 1.60 -6.10
N GLN A 119 -21.59 0.71 -6.98
CA GLN A 119 -21.23 -0.71 -6.93
C GLN A 119 -20.46 -1.09 -8.18
N THR A 120 -19.26 -1.61 -8.00
CA THR A 120 -18.29 -1.78 -9.08
C THR A 120 -18.19 -3.25 -9.51
N ALA A 121 -18.07 -3.51 -10.81
CA ALA A 121 -17.93 -4.84 -11.39
C ALA A 121 -16.48 -5.36 -11.37
N MET A 122 -16.32 -6.68 -11.41
CA MET A 122 -15.04 -7.32 -11.68
C MET A 122 -14.46 -6.87 -13.03
N PRO A 123 -13.14 -6.66 -13.14
CA PRO A 123 -12.51 -6.21 -14.39
C PRO A 123 -12.60 -7.24 -15.53
N GLY A 124 -12.91 -8.51 -15.23
CA GLY A 124 -12.99 -9.62 -16.17
C GLY A 124 -14.41 -10.17 -16.39
N ILE A 125 -15.45 -9.41 -16.02
CA ILE A 125 -16.84 -9.89 -16.10
C ILE A 125 -17.18 -10.39 -17.52
N THR A 126 -17.76 -11.59 -17.60
CA THR A 126 -18.06 -12.32 -18.84
C THR A 126 -16.80 -12.69 -19.64
N ASP A 127 -16.35 -13.94 -19.52
CA ASP A 127 -15.25 -14.53 -20.30
C ASP A 127 -13.97 -13.66 -20.32
N PRO A 128 -13.21 -13.62 -19.19
CA PRO A 128 -12.07 -12.70 -19.01
C PRO A 128 -10.90 -12.99 -19.96
N TYR A 129 -10.89 -14.15 -20.62
CA TYR A 129 -9.86 -14.53 -21.59
C TYR A 129 -10.19 -14.12 -23.02
N ASN A 130 -11.48 -13.99 -23.37
CA ASN A 130 -11.88 -13.67 -24.74
C ASN A 130 -12.69 -12.38 -24.85
N ALA A 131 -13.78 -12.24 -24.09
CA ALA A 131 -14.67 -11.09 -24.21
C ALA A 131 -14.17 -9.90 -23.39
N ASN A 132 -13.90 -10.11 -22.09
CA ASN A 132 -13.19 -9.19 -21.20
C ASN A 132 -13.58 -7.72 -21.40
N VAL A 133 -14.89 -7.46 -21.33
CA VAL A 133 -15.46 -6.17 -21.70
C VAL A 133 -14.99 -5.11 -20.71
N PRO A 134 -14.47 -3.94 -21.16
CA PRO A 134 -14.08 -2.87 -20.25
C PRO A 134 -15.26 -2.36 -19.42
N GLN A 135 -15.05 -2.25 -18.11
CA GLN A 135 -15.97 -1.71 -17.13
C GLN A 135 -15.69 -0.23 -16.88
N GLN A 136 -16.67 0.53 -16.40
CA GLN A 136 -16.51 1.96 -16.18
C GLN A 136 -16.06 2.27 -14.75
N PHE A 137 -15.23 3.30 -14.56
CA PHE A 137 -15.12 3.96 -13.27
C PHE A 137 -16.42 4.71 -12.97
N GLU A 138 -17.01 4.47 -11.80
CA GLU A 138 -18.33 4.98 -11.44
C GLU A 138 -18.26 6.43 -10.90
N GLY A 139 -17.18 6.77 -10.18
CA GLY A 139 -17.04 8.07 -9.52
C GLY A 139 -15.98 8.99 -10.12
N TYR A 140 -16.10 10.29 -9.85
CA TYR A 140 -15.02 11.27 -10.02
C TYR A 140 -14.94 12.22 -8.82
N VAL A 141 -13.86 12.12 -8.06
CA VAL A 141 -13.61 12.87 -6.85
C VAL A 141 -12.62 14.00 -7.15
N LYS A 142 -13.12 15.25 -7.17
CA LYS A 142 -12.24 16.42 -7.37
C LYS A 142 -11.50 16.81 -6.08
N ASP A 143 -12.16 16.73 -4.93
CA ASP A 143 -11.59 16.93 -3.58
C ASP A 143 -12.14 15.79 -2.72
N LEU A 144 -11.29 15.12 -1.95
CA LEU A 144 -11.68 13.95 -1.16
C LEU A 144 -11.86 14.34 0.33
N PRO A 145 -13.06 14.18 0.91
CA PRO A 145 -13.23 14.21 2.36
C PRO A 145 -12.70 12.91 2.96
N PHE A 146 -11.71 13.02 3.86
CA PHE A 146 -11.13 11.88 4.57
C PHE A 146 -11.40 12.06 6.06
N PHE A 147 -12.33 11.28 6.64
CA PHE A 147 -12.76 11.33 8.05
C PHE A 147 -12.98 12.75 8.60
N VAL A 148 -13.58 13.65 7.82
CA VAL A 148 -13.63 15.09 8.12
C VAL A 148 -14.31 15.45 9.45
N ASP A 149 -15.17 14.56 9.96
CA ASP A 149 -15.86 14.73 11.25
C ASP A 149 -15.07 14.16 12.45
N LEU A 150 -13.90 13.54 12.19
CA LEU A 150 -13.01 13.02 13.22
C LEU A 150 -11.73 13.86 13.31
N PRO A 151 -11.04 13.91 14.46
CA PRO A 151 -9.81 14.69 14.60
C PRO A 151 -8.64 14.26 13.71
N ILE A 152 -8.67 13.03 13.18
CA ILE A 152 -7.69 12.54 12.19
C ILE A 152 -7.98 13.04 10.76
N GLY A 153 -9.13 13.68 10.56
CA GLY A 153 -9.67 14.01 9.27
C GLY A 153 -9.05 15.23 8.60
N TYR A 154 -9.18 15.26 7.28
CA TYR A 154 -8.79 16.39 6.44
C TYR A 154 -9.44 16.28 5.06
N VAL A 155 -9.47 17.40 4.34
CA VAL A 155 -9.81 17.41 2.92
C VAL A 155 -8.53 17.31 2.09
N VAL A 156 -8.52 16.40 1.11
CA VAL A 156 -7.50 16.34 0.06
C VAL A 156 -7.99 17.17 -1.11
N GLU A 157 -7.55 18.41 -1.16
CA GLU A 157 -7.86 19.35 -2.25
C GLU A 157 -7.19 18.91 -3.56
N ASN A 158 -7.85 19.22 -4.69
CA ASN A 158 -7.36 18.95 -6.04
C ASN A 158 -7.01 17.46 -6.29
N PHE A 159 -7.70 16.55 -5.62
CA PHE A 159 -7.55 15.10 -5.78
C PHE A 159 -7.79 14.61 -7.22
N LYS A 160 -8.79 15.18 -7.91
CA LYS A 160 -9.11 15.04 -9.36
C LYS A 160 -8.96 13.62 -9.92
N ARG A 161 -9.63 12.63 -9.31
CA ARG A 161 -9.49 11.20 -9.66
C ARG A 161 -10.81 10.53 -9.98
N PHE A 162 -10.75 9.61 -10.93
CA PHE A 162 -11.81 8.62 -11.12
C PHE A 162 -11.68 7.53 -10.06
N THR A 163 -12.80 7.07 -9.53
CA THR A 163 -12.85 6.05 -8.47
C THR A 163 -13.69 4.85 -8.90
N ALA A 164 -13.24 3.69 -8.48
CA ALA A 164 -13.85 2.39 -8.71
C ALA A 164 -13.53 1.58 -7.45
N GLU A 165 -14.38 1.73 -6.44
CA GLU A 165 -14.18 1.16 -5.10
C GLU A 165 -14.95 -0.15 -4.95
N GLY A 166 -14.53 -0.97 -3.98
CA GLY A 166 -15.19 -2.25 -3.70
C GLY A 166 -14.95 -3.35 -4.76
N ILE A 167 -14.05 -3.16 -5.73
CA ILE A 167 -13.73 -4.17 -6.75
C ILE A 167 -13.17 -5.41 -6.05
N PRO A 168 -13.80 -6.59 -6.21
CA PRO A 168 -13.23 -7.83 -5.67
C PRO A 168 -12.00 -8.22 -6.50
N ILE A 169 -10.88 -8.55 -5.87
CA ILE A 169 -9.69 -9.02 -6.59
C ILE A 169 -9.27 -10.35 -5.97
N LEU A 170 -9.03 -11.35 -6.83
CA LEU A 170 -8.67 -12.70 -6.41
C LEU A 170 -7.25 -13.06 -6.88
N PRO A 171 -6.47 -13.82 -6.08
CA PRO A 171 -5.14 -14.33 -6.43
C PRO A 171 -5.17 -15.49 -7.42
N VAL A 172 -6.33 -16.11 -7.68
CA VAL A 172 -6.44 -17.33 -8.48
C VAL A 172 -7.41 -17.08 -9.63
N ASP A 173 -6.96 -17.32 -10.86
CA ASP A 173 -7.76 -17.12 -12.07
C ASP A 173 -8.72 -18.29 -12.38
N ASP A 174 -9.56 -18.15 -13.40
CA ASP A 174 -10.59 -19.15 -13.74
C ASP A 174 -10.02 -20.48 -14.26
N ALA A 175 -8.72 -20.55 -14.55
CA ALA A 175 -8.03 -21.78 -14.89
C ALA A 175 -7.33 -22.42 -13.67
N GLY A 176 -7.56 -21.88 -12.47
CA GLY A 176 -6.99 -22.37 -11.22
C GLY A 176 -5.53 -21.98 -11.02
N ARG A 177 -5.04 -20.97 -11.74
CA ARG A 177 -3.64 -20.57 -11.68
C ARG A 177 -3.50 -19.39 -10.75
N GLU A 178 -2.48 -19.43 -9.91
CA GLU A 178 -2.17 -18.34 -9.00
C GLU A 178 -1.45 -17.19 -9.71
N ASN A 179 -1.82 -15.98 -9.33
CA ASN A 179 -1.26 -14.71 -9.74
C ASN A 179 -1.45 -13.69 -8.62
N PRO A 180 -0.48 -13.55 -7.69
CA PRO A 180 -0.53 -12.55 -6.62
C PRO A 180 -0.38 -11.09 -7.11
N TYR A 181 -0.08 -10.88 -8.40
CA TYR A 181 0.12 -9.55 -8.99
C TYR A 181 -0.71 -9.36 -10.27
N PRO A 182 -2.04 -9.54 -10.22
CA PRO A 182 -2.86 -9.45 -11.42
C PRO A 182 -2.80 -8.04 -12.01
N LEU A 183 -2.82 -7.96 -13.34
CA LEU A 183 -2.76 -6.70 -14.06
C LEU A 183 -4.15 -6.23 -14.49
N MET A 184 -4.36 -4.93 -14.38
CA MET A 184 -5.52 -4.23 -14.90
C MET A 184 -5.08 -3.16 -15.89
N ARG A 185 -5.73 -3.12 -17.04
CA ARG A 185 -5.62 -2.02 -17.97
C ARG A 185 -6.60 -0.94 -17.59
N VAL A 186 -6.11 0.30 -17.49
CA VAL A 186 -6.92 1.50 -17.32
C VAL A 186 -6.82 2.32 -18.61
N GLU A 187 -7.97 2.73 -19.14
CA GLU A 187 -8.06 3.46 -20.41
C GLU A 187 -8.87 4.74 -20.24
N ALA A 188 -8.27 5.84 -20.67
CA ALA A 188 -8.95 7.11 -20.87
C ALA A 188 -9.53 7.15 -22.28
N ARG A 189 -10.85 7.30 -22.39
CA ARG A 189 -11.59 7.26 -23.66
C ARG A 189 -12.33 8.56 -23.90
N ASP A 190 -12.41 8.96 -25.17
CA ASP A 190 -13.27 10.07 -25.55
C ASP A 190 -14.75 9.73 -25.27
N LYS A 191 -15.53 10.70 -24.78
CA LYS A 191 -16.93 10.44 -24.37
C LYS A 191 -17.85 10.25 -25.57
N ILE A 192 -17.54 10.84 -26.71
CA ILE A 192 -18.43 10.87 -27.88
C ILE A 192 -18.09 9.73 -28.84
N THR A 193 -16.81 9.55 -29.12
CA THR A 193 -16.31 8.61 -30.13
C THR A 193 -15.87 7.27 -29.57
N ASP A 194 -15.74 7.16 -28.24
CA ASP A 194 -15.22 5.98 -27.53
C ASP A 194 -13.79 5.56 -27.92
N THR A 195 -13.05 6.44 -28.57
CA THR A 195 -11.66 6.17 -28.93
C THR A 195 -10.78 6.27 -27.69
N VAL A 196 -9.87 5.31 -27.51
CA VAL A 196 -8.85 5.34 -26.45
C VAL A 196 -7.86 6.48 -26.74
N ALA A 197 -7.77 7.42 -25.82
CA ALA A 197 -6.83 8.55 -25.86
C ALA A 197 -5.50 8.21 -25.16
N ALA A 198 -5.56 7.50 -24.04
CA ALA A 198 -4.39 7.03 -23.29
C ALA A 198 -4.73 5.74 -22.54
N LYS A 199 -3.71 4.95 -22.22
CA LYS A 199 -3.86 3.72 -21.44
C LYS A 199 -2.62 3.43 -20.60
N ILE A 200 -2.82 2.70 -19.51
CA ILE A 200 -1.75 2.21 -18.66
C ILE A 200 -2.15 0.86 -18.07
N ASP A 201 -1.16 -0.01 -17.84
CA ASP A 201 -1.35 -1.31 -17.23
C ASP A 201 -0.73 -1.30 -15.82
N VAL A 202 -1.53 -1.61 -14.80
CA VAL A 202 -1.14 -1.49 -13.38
C VAL A 202 -1.40 -2.79 -12.62
N VAL A 203 -0.60 -3.05 -11.58
CA VAL A 203 -0.81 -4.17 -10.67
C VAL A 203 -1.93 -3.85 -9.69
N LEU A 204 -2.83 -4.83 -9.48
CA LEU A 204 -3.88 -4.76 -8.48
C LEU A 204 -3.43 -5.42 -7.16
N PRO A 205 -3.86 -4.88 -6.00
CA PRO A 205 -3.52 -5.47 -4.72
C PRO A 205 -4.31 -6.75 -4.48
N VAL A 206 -3.66 -7.76 -3.89
CA VAL A 206 -4.28 -8.99 -3.40
C VAL A 206 -3.89 -9.20 -1.94
N ALA A 207 -4.85 -9.61 -1.11
CA ALA A 207 -4.68 -9.76 0.33
C ALA A 207 -5.28 -11.08 0.86
N SER A 208 -4.92 -12.20 0.24
CA SER A 208 -5.51 -13.53 0.52
C SER A 208 -4.72 -14.38 1.52
N GLU A 209 -3.53 -13.95 1.93
CA GLU A 209 -2.63 -14.73 2.80
C GLU A 209 -2.77 -14.30 4.27
N ALA A 210 -3.16 -15.24 5.14
CA ALA A 210 -3.06 -15.16 6.58
C ALA A 210 -2.96 -16.59 7.16
N ASP A 211 -1.78 -16.98 7.62
CA ASP A 211 -1.43 -18.36 7.93
C ASP A 211 -1.66 -18.71 9.41
N CYS A 212 -2.88 -18.49 9.90
CA CYS A 212 -3.26 -18.79 11.29
C CYS A 212 -3.06 -20.27 11.65
N GLN A 213 -3.17 -21.17 10.67
CA GLN A 213 -3.00 -22.62 10.84
C GLN A 213 -1.63 -23.02 11.38
N GLN A 214 -0.59 -22.21 11.18
CA GLN A 214 0.75 -22.51 11.69
C GLN A 214 0.75 -22.77 13.20
N CYS A 215 -0.09 -22.04 13.95
CA CYS A 215 -0.13 -22.10 15.41
C CYS A 215 -1.49 -22.53 15.98
N HIS A 216 -2.56 -22.35 15.21
CA HIS A 216 -3.94 -22.66 15.62
C HIS A 216 -4.47 -23.98 15.04
N ALA A 217 -3.60 -24.81 14.47
CA ALA A 217 -3.94 -26.16 14.04
C ALA A 217 -2.81 -27.13 14.41
N SER A 218 -3.17 -28.40 14.60
CA SER A 218 -2.19 -29.46 14.81
C SER A 218 -1.56 -29.92 13.51
N GLN A 219 -0.38 -30.54 13.60
CA GLN A 219 0.27 -31.10 12.41
C GLN A 219 -0.62 -32.15 11.72
N ALA A 220 -1.44 -32.89 12.47
CA ALA A 220 -2.38 -33.85 11.91
C ALA A 220 -3.45 -33.19 11.01
N VAL A 221 -3.93 -31.99 11.40
CA VAL A 221 -4.82 -31.19 10.56
C VAL A 221 -4.08 -30.76 9.30
N CYS A 222 -2.86 -30.24 9.42
CA CYS A 222 -2.09 -29.75 8.27
C CYS A 222 -1.65 -30.85 7.29
N ASP A 223 -1.41 -32.07 7.79
CA ASP A 223 -1.11 -33.26 6.99
C ASP A 223 -2.29 -33.70 6.11
N PHE A 224 -3.51 -33.19 6.34
CA PHE A 224 -4.68 -33.44 5.51
C PHE A 224 -4.58 -32.82 4.11
N ALA A 225 -3.78 -31.77 3.95
CA ALA A 225 -3.54 -31.08 2.68
C ALA A 225 -2.05 -31.12 2.30
N PRO A 226 -1.49 -32.32 2.05
CA PRO A 226 -0.05 -32.53 1.92
C PRO A 226 0.55 -31.81 0.70
N GLU A 227 -0.26 -31.43 -0.29
CA GLU A 227 0.20 -30.67 -1.47
C GLU A 227 0.68 -29.26 -1.11
N TYR A 228 0.26 -28.71 0.03
CA TYR A 228 0.55 -27.32 0.44
C TYR A 228 1.69 -27.21 1.46
N THR A 229 2.25 -28.34 1.90
CA THR A 229 3.44 -28.41 2.78
C THR A 229 3.37 -27.52 4.02
N PHE A 230 2.19 -27.42 4.64
CA PHE A 230 2.00 -26.65 5.87
C PHE A 230 2.79 -27.26 7.04
N VAL A 231 3.39 -26.40 7.84
CA VAL A 231 4.05 -26.76 9.10
C VAL A 231 3.25 -26.13 10.23
N CYS A 232 2.75 -26.96 11.14
CA CYS A 232 1.81 -26.55 12.18
C CYS A 232 2.21 -27.18 13.51
N ASP A 233 2.19 -26.39 14.59
CA ASP A 233 2.77 -26.80 15.88
C ASP A 233 1.74 -26.93 17.02
N ASP A 234 0.48 -26.56 16.78
CA ASP A 234 -0.60 -26.47 17.78
C ASP A 234 -0.26 -25.63 19.02
N VAL A 235 0.71 -24.71 18.94
CA VAL A 235 1.20 -23.97 20.11
C VAL A 235 0.11 -23.14 20.79
N ALA A 236 -0.93 -22.74 20.05
CA ALA A 236 -2.06 -22.00 20.60
C ALA A 236 -2.98 -22.83 21.52
N ASN A 237 -2.91 -24.17 21.47
CA ASN A 237 -3.67 -25.07 22.33
C ASN A 237 -2.99 -25.31 23.69
N SER A 238 -2.42 -24.26 24.29
CA SER A 238 -1.54 -24.39 25.46
C SER A 238 -2.25 -24.76 26.77
N ASP A 239 -3.55 -24.44 26.89
CA ASP A 239 -4.35 -24.68 28.10
C ASP A 239 -5.06 -26.04 28.08
N GLY A 240 -5.22 -26.67 26.90
CA GLY A 240 -5.93 -27.95 26.71
C GLY A 240 -7.40 -27.97 27.18
N SER A 241 -7.93 -26.83 27.66
CA SER A 241 -9.30 -26.69 28.15
C SER A 241 -10.32 -26.43 27.04
N ILE A 242 -9.83 -26.22 25.82
CA ILE A 242 -10.61 -25.98 24.61
C ILE A 242 -10.41 -27.18 23.70
N GLU A 243 -11.50 -27.73 23.18
CA GLU A 243 -11.43 -28.76 22.16
C GLU A 243 -11.10 -28.11 20.82
N PHE A 244 -9.90 -28.33 20.30
CA PHE A 244 -9.52 -27.90 18.95
C PHE A 244 -10.05 -28.89 17.91
N ILE A 245 -10.24 -28.42 16.67
CA ILE A 245 -10.46 -29.30 15.52
C ILE A 245 -9.17 -30.05 15.25
N GLU A 246 -9.19 -31.38 15.42
CA GLU A 246 -8.05 -32.28 15.17
C GLU A 246 -8.17 -33.06 13.86
N ASP A 247 -9.35 -33.05 13.25
CA ASP A 247 -9.63 -33.66 11.95
C ASP A 247 -10.16 -32.58 10.99
N ALA A 248 -9.33 -32.20 10.02
CA ALA A 248 -9.67 -31.20 9.02
C ALA A 248 -10.94 -31.57 8.25
N ALA A 249 -11.26 -32.86 8.06
CA ALA A 249 -12.46 -33.28 7.34
C ALA A 249 -13.77 -32.84 8.02
N LEU A 250 -13.72 -32.51 9.31
CA LEU A 250 -14.84 -31.96 10.08
C LEU A 250 -15.02 -30.46 9.90
N ALA A 251 -13.99 -29.76 9.42
CA ALA A 251 -14.07 -28.34 9.12
C ALA A 251 -14.77 -28.11 7.77
N PRO A 252 -15.55 -27.02 7.62
CA PRO A 252 -16.17 -26.66 6.35
C PRO A 252 -15.10 -26.25 5.32
N GLY A 253 -15.33 -26.55 4.04
CA GLY A 253 -14.45 -26.18 2.93
C GLY A 253 -14.74 -27.03 1.69
N GLU A 254 -14.47 -26.50 0.50
CA GLU A 254 -14.63 -27.24 -0.77
C GLU A 254 -13.36 -28.00 -1.16
N THR A 255 -12.19 -27.54 -0.67
CA THR A 255 -10.89 -28.16 -0.88
C THR A 255 -10.23 -28.55 0.45
N PRO A 256 -9.29 -29.52 0.44
CA PRO A 256 -8.51 -29.86 1.62
C PRO A 256 -7.80 -28.67 2.25
N GLU A 257 -7.24 -27.77 1.43
CA GLU A 257 -6.62 -26.54 1.90
C GLU A 257 -7.60 -25.68 2.71
N GLN A 258 -8.80 -25.46 2.20
CA GLN A 258 -9.80 -24.67 2.92
C GLN A 258 -10.23 -25.32 4.24
N GLN A 259 -10.31 -26.65 4.27
CA GLN A 259 -10.64 -27.38 5.50
C GLN A 259 -9.57 -27.17 6.57
N VAL A 260 -8.28 -27.22 6.20
CA VAL A 260 -7.17 -26.87 7.10
C VAL A 260 -7.27 -25.42 7.59
N LEU A 261 -7.43 -24.46 6.66
CA LEU A 261 -7.52 -23.04 7.02
C LEU A 261 -8.73 -22.73 7.90
N ASN A 262 -9.87 -23.38 7.65
CA ASN A 262 -11.09 -23.17 8.42
C ASN A 262 -11.04 -23.88 9.78
N ALA A 263 -10.36 -25.02 9.91
CA ALA A 263 -10.08 -25.63 11.22
C ALA A 263 -9.35 -24.63 12.14
N ALA A 264 -8.31 -23.97 11.62
CA ALA A 264 -7.59 -22.94 12.38
C ALA A 264 -8.48 -21.74 12.78
N LYS A 265 -9.31 -21.23 11.85
CA LYS A 265 -10.27 -20.14 12.15
C LYS A 265 -11.27 -20.53 13.23
N ILE A 266 -11.76 -21.77 13.21
CA ILE A 266 -12.66 -22.30 14.24
C ILE A 266 -11.96 -22.34 15.60
N ASN A 267 -10.72 -22.82 15.65
CA ASN A 267 -9.94 -22.85 16.88
C ASN A 267 -9.69 -21.44 17.44
N VAL A 268 -9.46 -20.44 16.57
CA VAL A 268 -9.39 -19.02 16.95
C VAL A 268 -10.71 -18.53 17.57
N LEU A 269 -11.87 -18.87 16.99
CA LEU A 269 -13.17 -18.51 17.55
C LEU A 269 -13.40 -19.17 18.91
N ARG A 270 -13.02 -20.43 19.09
CA ARG A 270 -13.14 -21.14 20.38
C ARG A 270 -12.25 -20.54 21.47
N LEU A 271 -11.03 -20.15 21.12
CA LEU A 271 -10.14 -19.37 22.01
C LEU A 271 -10.77 -18.04 22.39
N HIS A 272 -11.35 -17.34 21.42
CA HIS A 272 -12.05 -16.08 21.66
C HIS A 272 -13.24 -16.27 22.61
N ASP A 273 -14.10 -17.25 22.34
CA ASP A 273 -15.27 -17.61 23.15
C ASP A 273 -14.88 -17.93 24.58
N LYS A 274 -13.82 -18.73 24.77
CA LYS A 274 -13.29 -19.04 26.10
C LYS A 274 -12.80 -17.79 26.84
N LYS A 275 -12.06 -16.92 26.16
CA LYS A 275 -11.43 -15.74 26.77
C LYS A 275 -12.44 -14.64 27.10
N HIS A 276 -13.44 -14.45 26.24
CA HIS A 276 -14.36 -13.32 26.29
C HIS A 276 -15.79 -13.70 26.70
N GLY A 277 -16.08 -15.00 26.88
CA GLY A 277 -17.42 -15.47 27.23
C GLY A 277 -18.43 -15.34 26.09
N THR A 278 -17.96 -15.32 24.84
CA THR A 278 -18.80 -15.26 23.64
C THR A 278 -19.19 -16.66 23.16
N ALA A 279 -20.00 -16.73 22.10
CA ALA A 279 -20.42 -17.97 21.43
C ALA A 279 -20.36 -17.79 19.90
N LEU A 280 -19.24 -17.26 19.40
CA LEU A 280 -19.03 -16.94 18.00
C LEU A 280 -18.80 -18.18 17.13
N ASP A 281 -18.22 -19.26 17.67
CA ASP A 281 -18.08 -20.54 16.95
C ASP A 281 -19.46 -21.07 16.50
N ASP A 282 -20.48 -20.90 17.34
CA ASP A 282 -21.87 -21.31 17.06
C ASP A 282 -22.57 -20.42 16.02
N GLN A 283 -22.21 -19.14 15.95
CA GLN A 283 -22.90 -18.17 15.10
C GLN A 283 -22.52 -18.27 13.62
N ARG A 284 -21.25 -18.66 13.32
CA ARG A 284 -20.67 -18.74 11.96
C ARG A 284 -20.77 -17.40 11.18
N ASN A 285 -20.05 -17.24 10.05
CA ASN A 285 -20.05 -16.03 9.20
C ASN A 285 -19.73 -14.71 9.93
N ILE A 286 -18.69 -14.71 10.77
CA ILE A 286 -18.31 -13.54 11.59
C ILE A 286 -17.38 -12.61 10.82
N VAL A 287 -17.69 -11.31 10.83
CA VAL A 287 -16.73 -10.25 10.52
C VAL A 287 -16.25 -9.62 11.82
N CYS A 288 -14.98 -9.82 12.16
CA CYS A 288 -14.42 -9.33 13.43
C CYS A 288 -14.60 -7.80 13.58
N ALA A 289 -14.63 -7.08 12.46
CA ALA A 289 -14.82 -5.64 12.42
C ALA A 289 -16.21 -5.16 12.91
N SER A 290 -17.20 -6.04 13.06
CA SER A 290 -18.46 -5.70 13.73
C SER A 290 -18.25 -5.29 15.19
N CYS A 291 -17.26 -5.89 15.86
CA CYS A 291 -16.90 -5.58 17.24
C CYS A 291 -15.56 -4.81 17.30
N HIS A 292 -14.57 -5.22 16.52
CA HIS A 292 -13.22 -4.65 16.53
C HIS A 292 -13.01 -3.66 15.39
N TYR A 293 -13.30 -2.38 15.62
CA TYR A 293 -13.23 -1.34 14.59
C TYR A 293 -11.93 -1.35 13.77
N THR A 294 -12.06 -1.09 12.46
CA THR A 294 -10.94 -0.82 11.56
C THR A 294 -11.33 0.28 10.56
N PRO A 295 -10.54 1.37 10.45
CA PRO A 295 -10.80 2.43 9.47
C PRO A 295 -10.88 1.93 8.02
N ALA A 296 -10.20 0.83 7.69
CA ALA A 296 -10.17 0.28 6.33
C ALA A 296 -11.54 -0.25 5.85
N LEU A 297 -12.44 -0.60 6.77
CA LEU A 297 -13.80 -1.07 6.47
C LEU A 297 -14.89 -0.04 6.81
N ASP A 298 -14.49 1.11 7.36
CA ASP A 298 -15.38 2.24 7.58
C ASP A 298 -15.49 3.07 6.29
N LEU A 299 -16.18 2.50 5.30
CA LEU A 299 -16.29 3.09 3.97
C LEU A 299 -16.98 4.45 3.97
N ALA A 300 -17.82 4.71 4.98
CA ALA A 300 -18.53 5.97 5.16
C ALA A 300 -17.77 6.96 6.05
N HIS A 301 -16.59 6.60 6.58
CA HIS A 301 -15.74 7.43 7.44
C HIS A 301 -16.41 7.96 8.74
N LEU A 302 -17.35 7.21 9.31
CA LEU A 302 -18.14 7.62 10.48
C LEU A 302 -17.39 7.47 11.81
N GLY A 303 -16.29 6.73 11.83
CA GLY A 303 -15.62 6.29 13.05
C GLY A 303 -16.29 5.07 13.71
N PRO A 304 -15.73 4.60 14.84
CA PRO A 304 -16.32 3.51 15.61
C PRO A 304 -17.76 3.84 16.04
N ASN A 305 -18.71 2.96 15.75
CA ASN A 305 -20.11 3.11 16.16
C ASN A 305 -20.79 1.75 16.40
N ASP A 306 -21.91 1.77 17.10
CA ASP A 306 -22.65 0.57 17.50
C ASP A 306 -23.94 0.37 16.67
N ASP A 307 -24.03 1.01 15.50
CA ASP A 307 -25.20 0.90 14.63
C ASP A 307 -25.30 -0.49 14.01
N ASN A 308 -26.51 -0.90 13.63
CA ASN A 308 -26.80 -2.18 12.96
C ASN A 308 -26.21 -3.42 13.68
N GLY A 309 -26.19 -3.38 15.02
CA GLY A 309 -25.69 -4.49 15.85
C GLY A 309 -24.17 -4.58 15.96
N LYS A 310 -23.45 -3.52 15.56
CA LYS A 310 -22.03 -3.37 15.87
C LYS A 310 -21.79 -3.06 17.35
N GLU A 311 -20.58 -3.31 17.80
CA GLU A 311 -20.12 -3.03 19.18
C GLU A 311 -18.75 -2.33 19.18
N GLN A 312 -18.47 -1.54 18.13
CA GLN A 312 -17.15 -0.97 17.85
C GLN A 312 -16.67 0.02 18.91
N THR A 313 -17.57 0.64 19.66
CA THR A 313 -17.20 1.57 20.75
C THR A 313 -16.90 0.85 22.06
N GLN A 314 -17.15 -0.46 22.14
CA GLN A 314 -17.04 -1.26 23.36
C GLN A 314 -15.75 -2.10 23.37
N HIS A 315 -15.15 -2.33 22.20
CA HIS A 315 -13.99 -3.22 22.05
C HIS A 315 -12.81 -2.50 21.42
N ILE A 316 -11.60 -2.99 21.72
CA ILE A 316 -10.37 -2.53 21.07
C ILE A 316 -10.44 -2.72 19.54
N SER A 317 -9.65 -1.95 18.79
CA SER A 317 -9.58 -2.04 17.32
C SER A 317 -9.10 -3.42 16.86
N MET A 318 -9.35 -3.75 15.58
CA MET A 318 -8.83 -5.00 15.00
C MET A 318 -7.30 -5.05 15.02
N SER A 319 -6.64 -3.91 14.79
CA SER A 319 -5.18 -3.83 14.83
C SER A 319 -4.66 -4.15 16.23
N ARG A 320 -5.27 -3.59 17.29
CA ARG A 320 -4.86 -3.88 18.66
C ARG A 320 -5.17 -5.33 19.04
N ALA A 321 -6.36 -5.83 18.68
CA ALA A 321 -6.78 -7.19 18.96
C ALA A 321 -5.81 -8.24 18.36
N MET A 322 -5.30 -7.99 17.15
CA MET A 322 -4.30 -8.85 16.53
C MET A 322 -2.89 -8.57 17.06
N HIS A 323 -2.36 -7.37 16.86
CA HIS A 323 -0.94 -7.10 17.09
C HIS A 323 -0.58 -7.06 18.57
N ALA A 324 -1.38 -6.43 19.44
CA ALA A 324 -1.05 -6.40 20.86
C ALA A 324 -1.21 -7.79 21.50
N SER A 325 -2.21 -8.58 21.08
CA SER A 325 -2.39 -9.93 21.63
C SER A 325 -1.21 -10.84 21.29
N HIS A 326 -0.75 -10.85 20.02
CA HIS A 326 0.34 -11.70 19.57
C HIS A 326 1.72 -11.15 19.97
N GLY A 327 1.94 -9.83 19.87
CA GLY A 327 3.19 -9.18 20.25
C GLY A 327 3.52 -9.34 21.73
N ASN A 328 2.51 -9.37 22.60
CA ASN A 328 2.70 -9.56 24.04
C ASN A 328 2.91 -11.02 24.46
N LEU A 329 2.76 -12.00 23.55
CA LEU A 329 3.05 -13.41 23.86
C LEU A 329 4.53 -13.61 24.17
N ASN A 330 5.42 -12.85 23.52
CA ASN A 330 6.86 -12.90 23.79
C ASN A 330 7.23 -12.57 25.25
N TYR A 331 6.36 -11.91 26.00
CA TYR A 331 6.57 -11.63 27.43
C TYR A 331 6.13 -12.77 28.35
N GLN A 332 5.55 -13.84 27.79
CA GLN A 332 5.12 -15.02 28.52
C GLN A 332 6.17 -16.13 28.36
N PRO A 333 6.68 -16.73 29.45
CA PRO A 333 7.76 -17.72 29.36
C PRO A 333 7.47 -18.94 28.46
N GLN A 334 6.20 -19.31 28.30
CA GLN A 334 5.81 -20.45 27.46
C GLN A 334 5.73 -20.13 25.96
N PHE A 335 5.73 -18.85 25.59
CA PHE A 335 5.72 -18.37 24.21
C PHE A 335 6.92 -17.45 23.93
N ASP A 336 7.98 -17.62 24.71
CA ASP A 336 9.19 -16.80 24.62
C ASP A 336 9.73 -16.86 23.19
N HIS A 337 9.89 -15.69 22.58
CA HIS A 337 10.32 -15.51 21.20
C HIS A 337 9.46 -16.24 20.13
N LEU A 338 8.18 -16.53 20.38
CA LEU A 338 7.29 -17.10 19.36
C LEU A 338 7.25 -16.22 18.09
N PHE A 339 7.29 -14.91 18.27
CA PHE A 339 7.45 -13.95 17.19
C PHE A 339 8.70 -13.11 17.41
N PRO A 340 9.87 -13.50 16.89
CA PRO A 340 11.13 -12.85 17.24
C PRO A 340 11.14 -11.36 16.84
N ASP A 341 11.69 -10.51 17.71
CA ASP A 341 11.91 -9.10 17.39
C ASP A 341 12.95 -8.96 16.29
N MET A 342 12.65 -8.16 15.26
CA MET A 342 13.60 -7.82 14.21
C MET A 342 14.71 -6.93 14.78
N PRO A 343 16.00 -7.30 14.75
CA PRO A 343 17.07 -6.41 15.19
C PRO A 343 17.12 -5.14 14.33
N PRO A 344 17.60 -4.01 14.86
CA PRO A 344 17.68 -2.77 14.10
C PRO A 344 18.66 -2.89 12.92
N PRO A 345 18.50 -2.08 11.86
CA PRO A 345 19.41 -2.07 10.71
C PRO A 345 20.87 -1.89 11.13
N GLY A 346 21.75 -2.73 10.58
CA GLY A 346 23.16 -2.80 10.96
C GLY A 346 23.48 -3.82 12.07
N GLN A 347 22.47 -4.39 12.72
CA GLN A 347 22.61 -5.46 13.73
C GLN A 347 22.01 -6.81 13.28
N ARG A 348 21.67 -6.94 12.00
CA ARG A 348 21.11 -8.17 11.41
C ARG A 348 21.78 -8.48 10.08
N THR A 349 21.86 -9.76 9.73
CA THR A 349 22.22 -10.20 8.38
C THR A 349 20.98 -10.22 7.46
N ALA A 350 21.19 -10.36 6.16
CA ALA A 350 20.10 -10.48 5.21
C ALA A 350 19.28 -11.77 5.43
N GLU A 351 19.94 -12.85 5.83
CA GLU A 351 19.32 -14.14 6.13
C GLU A 351 18.41 -14.02 7.36
N GLN A 352 18.93 -13.48 8.47
CA GLN A 352 18.15 -13.24 9.69
C GLN A 352 16.95 -12.34 9.42
N GLN A 353 17.14 -11.32 8.58
CA GLN A 353 16.06 -10.42 8.20
C GLN A 353 14.94 -11.16 7.45
N GLN A 354 15.27 -12.06 6.53
CA GLN A 354 14.25 -12.83 5.80
C GLN A 354 13.56 -13.84 6.72
N GLU A 355 14.32 -14.57 7.53
CA GLU A 355 13.80 -15.57 8.48
C GLU A 355 12.79 -14.92 9.45
N ILE A 356 13.20 -13.87 10.16
CA ILE A 356 12.34 -13.18 11.12
C ILE A 356 11.11 -12.57 10.42
N LEU A 357 11.26 -12.04 9.20
CA LEU A 357 10.12 -11.48 8.46
C LEU A 357 9.07 -12.56 8.12
N GLN A 358 9.52 -13.77 7.77
CA GLN A 358 8.65 -14.93 7.50
C GLN A 358 7.94 -15.41 8.77
N GLU A 359 8.62 -15.41 9.91
CA GLU A 359 8.07 -15.86 11.19
C GLU A 359 7.12 -14.81 11.81
N THR A 360 7.30 -13.53 11.51
CA THR A 360 6.53 -12.41 12.09
C THR A 360 5.44 -11.88 11.15
N CYS A 361 5.70 -10.78 10.44
CA CYS A 361 4.69 -10.05 9.70
C CYS A 361 4.08 -10.89 8.57
N TYR A 362 4.89 -11.71 7.89
CA TYR A 362 4.42 -12.54 6.77
C TYR A 362 3.68 -13.81 7.19
N SER A 363 3.60 -14.11 8.49
CA SER A 363 2.68 -15.12 9.00
C SER A 363 1.22 -14.69 8.89
N CYS A 364 0.94 -13.38 8.90
CA CYS A 364 -0.43 -12.86 8.90
C CYS A 364 -0.72 -11.89 7.74
N HIS A 365 0.31 -11.25 7.20
CA HIS A 365 0.18 -10.33 6.07
C HIS A 365 0.74 -10.96 4.78
N PRO A 366 0.21 -10.57 3.60
CA PRO A 366 0.63 -11.17 2.34
C PRO A 366 2.12 -10.98 2.07
N GLY A 367 2.84 -12.10 1.99
CA GLY A 367 4.26 -12.09 2.31
C GLY A 367 5.03 -13.30 1.82
N LYS A 368 4.49 -14.51 2.04
CA LYS A 368 5.09 -15.75 1.54
C LYS A 368 4.98 -15.87 0.02
N ARG A 369 3.82 -15.48 -0.54
CA ARG A 369 3.57 -15.51 -2.00
C ARG A 369 3.56 -14.09 -2.58
N THR A 370 2.73 -13.21 -2.03
CA THR A 370 2.50 -11.84 -2.53
C THR A 370 3.60 -10.84 -2.16
N LYS A 371 4.48 -11.15 -1.19
CA LYS A 371 5.62 -10.29 -0.82
C LYS A 371 5.25 -8.80 -0.85
N CYS A 372 4.28 -8.36 -0.02
CA CYS A 372 3.73 -6.99 -0.09
C CYS A 372 4.81 -5.92 -0.20
N LEU A 373 5.93 -6.08 0.52
CA LEU A 373 7.12 -5.23 0.43
C LEU A 373 8.12 -5.76 -0.61
N ARG A 374 7.90 -5.44 -1.88
CA ARG A 374 8.72 -5.91 -3.02
C ARG A 374 9.31 -4.81 -3.90
N GLY A 375 8.95 -3.55 -3.62
CA GLY A 375 9.47 -2.38 -4.34
C GLY A 375 10.93 -2.04 -4.02
N ALA A 376 11.33 -0.82 -4.34
CA ALA A 376 12.67 -0.29 -4.13
C ALA A 376 13.14 -0.34 -2.66
N MET A 377 12.21 -0.20 -1.70
CA MET A 377 12.50 -0.30 -0.27
C MET A 377 12.85 -1.74 0.14
N GLY A 378 12.00 -2.72 -0.18
CA GLY A 378 12.30 -4.14 0.07
C GLY A 378 13.57 -4.59 -0.67
N GLY A 379 13.73 -4.15 -1.92
CA GLY A 379 14.95 -4.38 -2.70
C GLY A 379 16.21 -3.70 -2.15
N GLY A 380 16.07 -2.75 -1.22
CA GLY A 380 17.13 -2.08 -0.48
C GLY A 380 17.36 -2.64 0.92
N GLY A 381 16.69 -3.74 1.29
CA GLY A 381 16.84 -4.38 2.60
C GLY A 381 16.01 -3.77 3.72
N ILE A 382 15.07 -2.88 3.42
CA ILE A 382 14.09 -2.38 4.40
C ILE A 382 13.01 -3.44 4.62
N VAL A 383 12.56 -3.59 5.86
CA VAL A 383 11.43 -4.47 6.25
C VAL A 383 10.32 -3.70 6.96
N CYS A 384 9.18 -4.36 7.17
CA CYS A 384 8.00 -3.78 7.81
C CYS A 384 8.35 -3.10 9.15
N GLN A 385 9.15 -3.77 9.97
CA GLN A 385 9.53 -3.32 11.31
C GLN A 385 10.34 -2.02 11.29
N ASP A 386 11.13 -1.77 10.24
CA ASP A 386 11.91 -0.53 10.13
C ASP A 386 11.02 0.71 9.97
N CYS A 387 9.78 0.53 9.52
CA CYS A 387 8.80 1.60 9.33
C CYS A 387 7.73 1.62 10.44
N HIS A 388 7.20 0.45 10.80
CA HIS A 388 6.04 0.32 11.68
C HIS A 388 6.39 -0.05 13.14
N GLY A 389 7.62 -0.49 13.40
CA GLY A 389 8.05 -1.06 14.68
C GLY A 389 7.75 -2.54 14.83
N GLN A 390 8.03 -3.08 16.01
CA GLN A 390 7.70 -4.47 16.35
C GLN A 390 6.20 -4.65 16.60
N MET A 391 5.75 -5.91 16.67
CA MET A 391 4.33 -6.22 16.75
C MET A 391 3.61 -5.59 17.95
N ALA A 392 4.22 -5.54 19.14
CA ALA A 392 3.65 -4.86 20.30
C ALA A 392 3.52 -3.33 20.06
N GLN A 393 4.51 -2.71 19.40
CA GLN A 393 4.46 -1.29 19.03
C GLN A 393 3.34 -1.00 18.03
N VAL A 394 3.14 -1.89 17.05
CA VAL A 394 2.00 -1.82 16.12
C VAL A 394 0.67 -1.98 16.90
N GLY A 395 0.61 -2.85 17.91
CA GLY A 395 -0.58 -3.02 18.75
C GLY A 395 -0.92 -1.83 19.67
N ASN A 396 -0.01 -0.89 19.86
CA ASN A 396 -0.23 0.28 20.72
C ASN A 396 -0.94 1.42 19.99
N ASP A 397 -2.23 1.22 19.72
CA ASP A 397 -3.05 2.19 19.00
C ASP A 397 -4.06 2.96 19.89
N PHE A 398 -4.80 3.85 19.24
CA PHE A 398 -5.81 4.74 19.82
C PHE A 398 -6.95 4.05 20.59
N SER A 399 -7.17 2.74 20.43
CA SER A 399 -8.36 2.05 20.96
C SER A 399 -8.19 1.45 22.35
N ALA A 400 -7.01 1.59 22.95
CA ALA A 400 -6.64 0.93 24.21
C ALA A 400 -7.64 1.15 25.35
N GLY A 401 -8.20 2.36 25.45
CA GLY A 401 -9.12 2.76 26.51
C GLY A 401 -10.59 2.40 26.27
N LEU A 402 -10.95 1.76 25.15
CA LEU A 402 -12.34 1.34 24.93
C LEU A 402 -12.75 0.25 25.91
N ALA A 403 -11.87 -0.73 26.13
CA ALA A 403 -12.15 -1.88 27.00
C ALA A 403 -12.30 -1.54 28.50
N ASP A 404 -11.73 -0.43 28.96
CA ASP A 404 -11.80 0.02 30.36
C ASP A 404 -12.68 1.28 30.56
N GLY A 405 -13.31 1.77 29.48
CA GLY A 405 -14.19 2.93 29.49
C GLY A 405 -13.49 4.29 29.52
N THR A 406 -12.16 4.35 29.36
CA THR A 406 -11.41 5.62 29.28
C THR A 406 -11.48 6.28 27.89
N GLY A 407 -11.94 5.55 26.87
CA GLY A 407 -12.22 6.07 25.53
C GLY A 407 -11.04 5.98 24.56
N LEU A 408 -11.15 6.70 23.43
CA LEU A 408 -10.12 6.75 22.38
C LEU A 408 -8.99 7.74 22.73
N ASP A 409 -7.74 7.35 22.49
CA ASP A 409 -6.56 8.22 22.59
C ASP A 409 -6.00 8.56 21.19
N LEU A 410 -6.47 9.68 20.64
CA LEU A 410 -6.09 10.13 19.30
C LEU A 410 -4.68 10.73 19.21
N ASN A 411 -3.92 10.75 20.32
CA ASN A 411 -2.48 11.03 20.27
C ASN A 411 -1.66 9.81 19.85
N LYS A 412 -2.27 8.63 19.83
CA LYS A 412 -1.66 7.40 19.30
C LYS A 412 -2.03 7.21 17.85
N ARG A 413 -1.31 6.29 17.19
CA ARG A 413 -1.59 5.92 15.81
C ARG A 413 -3.04 5.44 15.66
N VAL A 414 -3.69 5.87 14.58
CA VAL A 414 -4.90 5.25 14.06
C VAL A 414 -4.48 4.33 12.91
N PRO A 415 -4.56 2.99 13.05
CA PRO A 415 -4.14 2.04 12.03
C PRO A 415 -4.78 2.34 10.67
N TRP A 416 -4.05 2.14 9.55
CA TRP A 416 -4.48 2.43 8.17
C TRP A 416 -4.64 3.92 7.84
N ALA A 417 -5.00 4.77 8.81
CA ALA A 417 -5.14 6.22 8.63
C ALA A 417 -3.87 7.01 8.99
N SER A 418 -3.02 6.45 9.87
CA SER A 418 -1.76 7.03 10.34
C SER A 418 -0.59 6.10 9.97
N GLU A 419 0.08 6.40 8.86
CA GLU A 419 1.19 5.59 8.35
C GLU A 419 2.51 6.37 8.31
N PRO A 420 3.67 5.68 8.29
CA PRO A 420 4.97 6.33 8.17
C PRO A 420 5.07 7.22 6.92
N LYS A 421 5.59 8.44 7.11
CA LYS A 421 5.75 9.41 6.02
C LYS A 421 7.06 9.17 5.28
N CYS A 422 7.13 9.58 4.02
CA CYS A 422 8.38 9.51 3.25
C CYS A 422 9.52 10.27 3.97
N GLN A 423 9.20 11.43 4.53
CA GLN A 423 10.15 12.25 5.27
C GLN A 423 10.54 11.70 6.64
N SER A 424 10.06 10.52 7.05
CA SER A 424 10.60 9.78 8.20
C SER A 424 11.97 9.16 7.88
N CYS A 425 12.22 8.82 6.60
CA CYS A 425 13.52 8.27 6.15
C CYS A 425 14.21 9.15 5.10
N HIS A 426 13.45 9.83 4.25
CA HIS A 426 13.96 10.74 3.22
C HIS A 426 14.06 12.16 3.78
N VAL A 427 15.08 12.37 4.62
CA VAL A 427 15.17 13.54 5.51
C VAL A 427 15.56 14.84 4.81
N GLY A 428 15.97 14.77 3.55
CA GLY A 428 16.27 15.95 2.76
C GLY A 428 17.16 15.69 1.56
N ASP A 429 17.62 16.80 0.98
CA ASP A 429 18.65 16.82 -0.05
C ASP A 429 20.06 16.87 0.55
N VAL A 430 21.09 16.87 -0.29
CA VAL A 430 22.50 16.90 0.14
C VAL A 430 22.82 18.06 1.09
N ARG A 431 22.20 19.22 0.89
CA ARG A 431 22.44 20.40 1.72
C ARG A 431 21.76 20.28 3.07
N GLN A 432 20.49 19.87 3.06
CA GLN A 432 19.74 19.69 4.28
C GLN A 432 20.35 18.60 5.16
N VAL A 433 20.75 17.47 4.58
CA VAL A 433 21.39 16.38 5.33
C VAL A 433 22.68 16.85 6.00
N ALA A 434 23.52 17.61 5.30
CA ALA A 434 24.73 18.15 5.91
C ALA A 434 24.42 19.07 7.11
N THR A 435 23.36 19.87 7.03
CA THR A 435 22.89 20.68 8.17
C THR A 435 22.42 19.80 9.33
N LEU A 436 21.58 18.79 9.07
CA LEU A 436 21.08 17.86 10.09
C LEU A 436 22.21 17.07 10.78
N GLN A 437 23.22 16.66 10.01
CA GLN A 437 24.44 16.02 10.54
C GLN A 437 25.20 16.98 11.46
N SER A 438 25.43 18.22 11.01
CA SER A 438 26.19 19.21 11.81
C SER A 438 25.50 19.63 13.10
N SER A 439 24.17 19.49 13.18
CA SER A 439 23.39 19.82 14.37
C SER A 439 23.21 18.63 15.33
N GLY A 440 23.74 17.45 15.01
CA GLY A 440 23.58 16.22 15.80
C GLY A 440 22.19 15.58 15.69
N LEU A 441 21.31 16.05 14.79
CA LEU A 441 19.94 15.53 14.66
C LEU A 441 19.88 14.12 14.05
N LEU A 442 20.99 13.63 13.50
CA LEU A 442 21.13 12.29 12.93
C LEU A 442 22.04 11.37 13.79
N GLU A 443 22.27 11.68 15.07
CA GLU A 443 23.11 10.83 15.94
C GLU A 443 22.40 9.56 16.44
N ASP A 444 21.07 9.60 16.56
CA ASP A 444 20.23 8.52 17.11
C ASP A 444 19.36 7.87 16.02
N VAL A 445 19.92 7.71 14.81
CA VAL A 445 19.24 7.12 13.65
C VAL A 445 20.16 6.17 12.90
N SER A 446 19.59 5.27 12.10
CA SER A 446 20.35 4.45 11.16
C SER A 446 20.38 5.12 9.79
N VAL A 447 21.56 5.55 9.35
CA VAL A 447 21.77 6.19 8.03
C VAL A 447 22.23 5.16 7.01
N ASN A 448 21.61 5.18 5.83
CA ASN A 448 22.03 4.36 4.70
C ASN A 448 23.37 4.83 4.15
N SER A 449 24.38 3.96 4.17
CA SER A 449 25.73 4.29 3.69
C SER A 449 25.84 4.17 2.16
N LEU A 450 25.18 3.17 1.56
CA LEU A 450 25.30 2.86 0.14
C LEU A 450 23.91 2.66 -0.49
N ASP A 451 23.72 3.10 -1.73
CA ASP A 451 22.58 2.66 -2.51
C ASP A 451 22.77 1.23 -3.04
N LYS A 452 21.74 0.69 -3.70
CA LYS A 452 21.74 -0.68 -4.25
C LYS A 452 22.79 -0.89 -5.35
N GLN A 453 23.30 0.19 -5.94
CA GLN A 453 24.35 0.16 -6.96
C GLN A 453 25.75 0.33 -6.35
N GLY A 454 25.86 0.45 -5.02
CA GLY A 454 27.12 0.65 -4.31
C GLY A 454 27.61 2.09 -4.31
N ASN A 455 26.78 3.06 -4.70
CA ASN A 455 27.13 4.48 -4.62
C ASN A 455 27.00 4.98 -3.18
N SER A 456 27.88 5.88 -2.74
CA SER A 456 27.75 6.57 -1.46
C SER A 456 26.43 7.36 -1.39
N ASP A 457 25.62 7.07 -0.40
CA ASP A 457 24.32 7.69 -0.17
C ASP A 457 24.42 8.71 0.97
N GLY A 458 24.35 8.25 2.22
CA GLY A 458 24.40 9.12 3.39
C GLY A 458 23.20 10.07 3.53
N LEU A 459 22.20 10.01 2.65
CA LEU A 459 21.07 10.95 2.62
C LEU A 459 19.75 10.36 3.15
N ARG A 460 19.61 9.04 3.12
CA ARG A 460 18.39 8.32 3.50
C ARG A 460 18.61 7.54 4.80
N LEU A 461 17.58 7.42 5.61
CA LEU A 461 17.60 6.57 6.80
C LEU A 461 17.12 5.16 6.46
N ASN A 462 17.58 4.18 7.21
CA ASN A 462 17.14 2.78 7.14
C ASN A 462 15.95 2.48 8.07
N MET A 463 15.49 3.47 8.85
CA MET A 463 14.45 3.32 9.86
C MET A 463 13.70 4.63 10.05
N ALA A 464 12.39 4.54 10.26
CA ALA A 464 11.48 5.69 10.34
C ALA A 464 11.40 6.33 11.75
N TYR A 465 12.09 5.75 12.73
CA TYR A 465 12.10 6.17 14.13
C TYR A 465 13.53 6.09 14.70
N ARG A 466 13.72 6.55 15.93
CA ARG A 466 15.04 6.61 16.58
C ARG A 466 15.55 5.23 16.93
N LEU A 467 16.87 5.05 16.94
CA LEU A 467 17.47 3.80 17.43
C LEU A 467 17.12 3.57 18.89
N SER A 468 17.14 4.61 19.72
CA SER A 468 16.72 4.53 21.14
C SER A 468 15.26 4.10 21.34
N ASP A 469 14.37 4.35 20.37
CA ASP A 469 12.95 3.97 20.43
C ASP A 469 12.69 2.52 19.95
N HIS A 470 13.73 1.81 19.50
CA HIS A 470 13.63 0.41 19.13
C HIS A 470 13.40 -0.50 20.36
N SER A 471 12.50 -1.48 20.27
CA SER A 471 12.17 -2.39 21.39
C SER A 471 13.40 -3.07 21.98
N SER A 472 14.29 -3.61 21.14
CA SER A 472 15.54 -4.25 21.55
C SER A 472 16.52 -3.32 22.28
N ASN A 473 16.32 -2.00 22.18
CA ASN A 473 17.08 -0.97 22.89
C ASN A 473 16.35 -0.44 24.13
N GLY A 474 15.23 -1.06 24.52
CA GLY A 474 14.40 -0.62 25.64
C GLY A 474 13.46 0.54 25.32
N GLY A 475 13.22 0.79 24.03
CA GLY A 475 12.32 1.84 23.56
C GLY A 475 10.84 1.59 23.93
N PRO A 476 10.00 2.64 23.88
CA PRO A 476 8.61 2.53 24.29
C PRO A 476 7.75 1.76 23.28
N GLU A 477 6.63 1.21 23.75
CA GLU A 477 5.60 0.65 22.85
C GLU A 477 4.91 1.73 22.02
N ASN A 478 4.79 2.96 22.52
CA ASN A 478 4.21 4.07 21.76
C ASN A 478 5.29 4.68 20.86
N LEU A 479 5.43 4.11 19.67
CA LEU A 479 6.48 4.47 18.73
C LEU A 479 6.25 5.86 18.12
N ALA A 480 7.21 6.77 18.31
CA ALA A 480 7.21 8.08 17.69
C ALA A 480 7.98 8.05 16.37
N LEU A 481 7.27 8.26 15.26
CA LEU A 481 7.89 8.34 13.94
C LEU A 481 8.56 9.71 13.73
N LEU A 482 9.71 9.71 13.05
CA LEU A 482 10.41 10.92 12.67
C LEU A 482 9.63 11.70 11.60
N ASP A 483 9.68 13.03 11.64
CA ASP A 483 9.06 13.90 10.63
C ASP A 483 9.97 15.09 10.31
N PHE A 484 10.74 14.98 9.23
CA PHE A 484 11.61 16.05 8.75
C PHE A 484 10.84 16.97 7.79
N VAL A 485 10.02 17.87 8.33
CA VAL A 485 9.11 18.76 7.58
C VAL A 485 9.80 19.59 6.47
N GLY A 486 11.05 19.99 6.70
CA GLY A 486 11.87 20.73 5.73
C GLY A 486 12.37 19.90 4.55
N SER A 487 12.09 18.59 4.53
CA SER A 487 12.47 17.70 3.43
C SER A 487 11.89 18.17 2.10
N ARG A 488 12.73 18.13 1.06
CA ARG A 488 12.35 18.33 -0.35
C ARG A 488 11.39 17.24 -0.85
N PHE A 489 11.30 16.12 -0.14
CA PHE A 489 10.35 15.06 -0.44
C PHE A 489 8.94 15.45 0.02
N ALA A 490 7.97 15.08 -0.81
CA ALA A 490 6.69 15.79 -0.95
C ALA A 490 5.51 15.13 -0.21
N SER A 491 5.63 14.77 1.07
CA SER A 491 4.43 14.33 1.82
C SER A 491 3.67 15.56 2.33
N ASN A 492 2.64 15.96 1.59
CA ASN A 492 1.72 17.03 1.99
C ASN A 492 0.48 16.49 2.74
N LYS A 493 0.24 15.18 2.71
CA LYS A 493 -0.77 14.51 3.52
C LYS A 493 -0.14 13.38 4.37
N PRO A 494 -0.80 12.94 5.44
CA PRO A 494 -0.34 11.79 6.25
C PRO A 494 -0.19 10.49 5.46
N LEU A 495 -1.08 10.23 4.50
CA LEU A 495 -1.06 9.01 3.69
C LEU A 495 -0.38 9.21 2.34
N TYR A 496 0.46 8.25 1.95
CA TYR A 496 1.17 8.25 0.66
C TYR A 496 0.23 8.32 -0.55
N ARG A 497 -0.81 7.48 -0.58
CA ARG A 497 -1.84 7.45 -1.64
C ARG A 497 -2.64 8.75 -1.77
N LEU A 498 -2.63 9.57 -0.73
CA LEU A 498 -3.33 10.87 -0.67
C LEU A 498 -2.36 12.06 -0.84
N SER A 499 -1.05 11.80 -0.91
CA SER A 499 -0.03 12.83 -1.09
C SER A 499 0.32 13.06 -2.56
N GLY A 500 0.86 14.25 -2.86
CA GLY A 500 1.34 14.64 -4.20
C GLY A 500 0.40 15.60 -4.96
N GLY A 501 -0.80 15.85 -4.46
CA GLY A 501 -1.72 16.84 -5.06
C GLY A 501 -1.17 18.27 -5.04
N ASP A 502 -1.60 19.09 -6.00
CA ASP A 502 -1.31 20.54 -6.05
C ASP A 502 -2.19 21.28 -5.04
N ASP A 503 -1.83 21.23 -3.76
CA ASP A 503 -2.53 21.90 -2.65
C ASP A 503 -1.94 23.28 -2.30
N GLY A 504 -1.20 23.89 -3.23
CA GLY A 504 -0.52 25.17 -3.02
C GLY A 504 0.76 25.08 -2.17
N SER A 505 1.13 23.91 -1.63
CA SER A 505 2.39 23.74 -0.89
C SER A 505 3.64 23.75 -1.79
N GLY A 506 3.48 23.69 -3.11
CA GLY A 506 4.57 23.54 -4.07
C GLY A 506 5.24 22.14 -4.03
N LYS A 507 4.67 21.20 -3.28
CA LYS A 507 5.16 19.81 -3.18
C LYS A 507 4.52 18.88 -4.21
N GLY A 508 3.38 19.25 -4.81
CA GLY A 508 2.71 18.49 -5.86
C GLY A 508 3.25 18.75 -7.28
N HIS A 509 2.70 18.01 -8.26
CA HIS A 509 2.93 18.28 -9.69
C HIS A 509 1.72 17.90 -10.55
N GLY A 510 0.94 18.91 -10.96
CA GLY A 510 -0.19 18.74 -11.89
C GLY A 510 -1.37 17.97 -11.30
N GLY A 511 -1.47 17.89 -9.96
CA GLY A 511 -2.48 17.09 -9.25
C GLY A 511 -2.21 15.58 -9.23
N LEU A 512 -1.03 15.13 -9.68
CA LEU A 512 -0.65 13.72 -9.65
C LEU A 512 -0.29 13.27 -8.24
N SER A 513 -0.88 12.17 -7.76
CA SER A 513 -0.40 11.54 -6.53
C SER A 513 0.98 10.93 -6.70
N CYS A 514 1.67 10.73 -5.57
CA CYS A 514 2.94 10.03 -5.52
C CYS A 514 2.90 8.69 -6.28
N GLU A 515 1.82 7.92 -6.14
CA GLU A 515 1.62 6.62 -6.81
C GLU A 515 1.71 6.68 -8.34
N GLY A 516 1.31 7.80 -8.96
CA GLY A 516 1.37 7.98 -10.40
C GLY A 516 2.81 8.06 -10.95
N CYS A 517 3.75 8.51 -10.11
CA CYS A 517 5.16 8.62 -10.48
C CYS A 517 6.02 7.50 -9.89
N HIS A 518 5.65 6.99 -8.72
CA HIS A 518 6.50 6.10 -7.93
C HIS A 518 5.96 4.66 -7.84
N GLY A 519 4.71 4.38 -8.24
CA GLY A 519 4.06 3.07 -8.05
C GLY A 519 3.33 2.94 -6.70
N SER A 520 2.67 1.80 -6.46
CA SER A 520 1.88 1.57 -5.25
C SER A 520 2.72 1.58 -3.97
N THR A 521 2.09 1.92 -2.85
CA THR A 521 2.64 1.72 -1.49
C THR A 521 3.19 0.28 -1.35
N HIS A 522 4.37 0.13 -0.73
CA HIS A 522 5.14 -1.13 -0.59
C HIS A 522 5.68 -1.77 -1.90
N ALA A 523 5.20 -1.34 -3.06
CA ALA A 523 5.65 -1.77 -4.39
C ALA A 523 6.25 -0.62 -5.22
N ILE A 524 6.78 0.41 -4.56
CA ILE A 524 7.43 1.56 -5.21
C ILE A 524 8.51 1.10 -6.20
N TRP A 525 8.55 1.70 -7.38
CA TRP A 525 9.45 1.31 -8.45
C TRP A 525 10.91 1.76 -8.21
N PRO A 526 11.90 1.00 -8.69
CA PRO A 526 11.73 -0.27 -9.40
C PRO A 526 11.55 -1.45 -8.42
N ASN A 527 10.76 -2.44 -8.83
CA ASN A 527 10.88 -3.78 -8.26
C ASN A 527 12.22 -4.38 -8.70
N ALA A 528 12.92 -5.06 -7.78
CA ALA A 528 14.23 -5.67 -8.03
C ALA A 528 14.20 -6.76 -9.11
N ASN A 529 13.09 -7.50 -9.22
CA ASN A 529 12.85 -8.42 -10.32
C ASN A 529 12.50 -7.60 -11.57
N ALA A 530 13.39 -7.60 -12.57
CA ALA A 530 13.20 -6.88 -13.82
C ALA A 530 11.93 -7.29 -14.58
N TRP A 531 11.45 -8.52 -14.35
CA TRP A 531 10.28 -9.12 -15.01
C TRP A 531 8.99 -8.96 -14.20
N SER A 532 9.04 -8.33 -13.02
CA SER A 532 7.84 -8.12 -12.20
C SER A 532 6.80 -7.27 -12.93
N ASN A 533 5.53 -7.66 -12.82
CA ASN A 533 4.39 -6.88 -13.28
C ASN A 533 4.40 -5.44 -12.71
N ASP A 534 4.97 -5.20 -11.52
CA ASP A 534 5.08 -3.86 -10.96
C ASP A 534 5.87 -2.92 -11.89
N ASN A 535 6.90 -3.41 -12.56
CA ASN A 535 7.75 -2.58 -13.42
C ASN A 535 7.06 -2.22 -14.76
N LYS A 536 5.94 -2.86 -15.10
CA LYS A 536 5.28 -2.71 -16.41
C LYS A 536 4.89 -1.27 -16.71
N ALA A 537 4.21 -0.61 -15.78
CA ALA A 537 3.76 0.77 -15.95
C ALA A 537 4.94 1.72 -16.26
N ALA A 538 6.02 1.65 -15.49
CA ALA A 538 7.21 2.45 -15.74
C ALA A 538 7.87 2.11 -17.09
N MET A 539 7.99 0.82 -17.42
CA MET A 539 8.55 0.39 -18.70
C MET A 539 7.75 0.91 -19.89
N ASP A 540 6.43 0.83 -19.85
CA ASP A 540 5.54 1.28 -20.92
C ASP A 540 5.58 2.80 -21.09
N LEU A 541 5.69 3.55 -19.99
CA LEU A 541 5.66 5.01 -19.99
C LEU A 541 6.97 5.66 -20.43
N GLN A 542 8.11 5.17 -19.92
CA GLN A 542 9.42 5.84 -20.11
C GLN A 542 10.51 4.93 -20.70
N GLY A 543 10.19 3.68 -21.02
CA GLY A 543 11.14 2.72 -21.61
C GLY A 543 12.15 2.11 -20.64
N HIS A 544 12.05 2.41 -19.34
CA HIS A 544 12.87 1.79 -18.29
C HIS A 544 12.13 1.71 -16.95
N SER A 545 12.53 0.77 -16.10
CA SER A 545 11.98 0.64 -14.75
C SER A 545 12.47 1.77 -13.83
N GLY A 546 11.69 2.02 -12.77
CA GLY A 546 11.97 3.05 -11.76
C GLY A 546 10.88 4.12 -11.71
N THR A 547 11.03 5.07 -10.79
CA THR A 547 10.19 6.26 -10.73
C THR A 547 10.16 6.99 -12.08
N ILE A 548 8.99 7.53 -12.45
CA ILE A 548 8.82 8.32 -13.66
C ILE A 548 9.63 9.60 -13.54
N ILE A 549 10.64 9.74 -14.39
CA ILE A 549 11.50 10.94 -14.45
C ILE A 549 11.65 11.50 -15.87
N GLU A 550 11.32 10.73 -16.91
CA GLU A 550 11.34 11.25 -18.29
C GLU A 550 10.14 12.18 -18.51
N CYS A 551 10.40 13.49 -18.62
CA CYS A 551 9.34 14.50 -18.70
C CYS A 551 8.45 14.32 -19.94
N THR A 552 8.98 13.72 -21.00
CA THR A 552 8.27 13.39 -22.25
C THR A 552 7.16 12.35 -22.05
N THR A 553 7.10 11.69 -20.89
CA THR A 553 5.98 10.83 -20.51
C THR A 553 4.67 11.62 -20.46
N CYS A 554 4.72 12.90 -20.09
CA CYS A 554 3.54 13.75 -19.89
C CYS A 554 3.58 15.07 -20.67
N HIS A 555 4.77 15.56 -21.01
CA HIS A 555 4.96 16.88 -21.63
C HIS A 555 5.47 16.77 -23.05
N ASP A 556 4.82 17.51 -23.94
CA ASP A 556 5.28 17.66 -25.32
C ASP A 556 6.27 18.83 -25.45
N GLY A 557 7.21 18.68 -26.39
CA GLY A 557 8.13 19.74 -26.77
C GLY A 557 9.30 19.96 -25.81
N ASN A 558 9.94 21.13 -25.93
CA ASN A 558 11.10 21.51 -25.13
C ASN A 558 10.66 22.33 -23.92
N LEU A 559 11.04 21.88 -22.73
CA LEU A 559 10.70 22.51 -21.45
C LEU A 559 11.63 23.68 -21.07
N GLY A 560 12.75 23.86 -21.77
CA GLY A 560 13.71 24.93 -21.55
C GLY A 560 14.45 24.87 -20.21
N MET A 561 14.98 26.01 -19.77
CA MET A 561 15.73 26.18 -18.52
C MET A 561 14.82 26.30 -17.30
N THR A 562 14.46 25.17 -16.69
CA THR A 562 13.51 25.16 -15.56
C THR A 562 13.89 24.17 -14.46
N LEU A 563 13.47 24.50 -13.23
CA LEU A 563 13.46 23.62 -12.05
C LEU A 563 12.04 23.38 -11.54
N ASN A 564 11.01 23.65 -12.35
CA ASN A 564 9.61 23.54 -11.95
C ASN A 564 9.08 22.10 -12.02
N GLY A 565 9.95 21.10 -12.18
CA GLY A 565 9.56 19.70 -12.10
C GLY A 565 9.34 19.23 -10.66
N PRO A 566 8.82 18.00 -10.47
CA PRO A 566 8.64 17.40 -9.15
C PRO A 566 9.93 17.48 -8.33
N HIS A 567 9.84 17.80 -7.04
CA HIS A 567 10.99 17.94 -6.14
C HIS A 567 12.03 19.02 -6.55
N GLY A 568 11.68 19.92 -7.48
CA GLY A 568 12.61 20.89 -8.04
C GLY A 568 13.52 20.31 -9.12
N MET A 569 13.12 19.19 -9.76
CA MET A 569 13.88 18.58 -10.84
C MET A 569 13.86 19.42 -12.12
N HIS A 570 14.97 19.41 -12.84
CA HIS A 570 15.07 19.91 -14.21
C HIS A 570 14.77 18.79 -15.23
N PRO A 571 14.52 19.13 -16.51
CA PRO A 571 14.44 18.14 -17.58
C PRO A 571 15.71 17.27 -17.66
N VAL A 572 15.53 15.94 -17.68
CA VAL A 572 16.62 14.95 -17.72
C VAL A 572 16.89 14.46 -19.14
N GLY A 573 18.06 13.86 -19.38
CA GLY A 573 18.48 13.37 -20.70
C GLY A 573 19.14 14.46 -21.55
N ASP A 574 19.27 14.22 -22.87
CA ASP A 574 19.93 15.14 -23.81
C ASP A 574 19.00 16.31 -24.22
N THR A 575 18.68 17.15 -23.24
CA THR A 575 17.78 18.31 -23.37
C THR A 575 18.55 19.61 -23.57
N GLU A 576 17.84 20.71 -23.84
CA GLU A 576 18.43 22.04 -23.82
C GLU A 576 19.10 22.31 -22.47
N PHE A 577 18.44 21.93 -21.35
CA PHE A 577 19.00 22.07 -20.00
C PHE A 577 20.38 21.44 -19.87
N ALA A 578 20.54 20.20 -20.31
CA ALA A 578 21.83 19.51 -20.25
C ALA A 578 22.96 20.26 -21.01
N ARG A 579 22.62 20.99 -22.08
CA ARG A 579 23.57 21.68 -22.95
C ARG A 579 23.85 23.13 -22.54
N GLU A 580 22.88 23.83 -21.96
CA GLU A 580 22.94 25.31 -21.83
C GLU A 580 22.78 25.86 -20.39
N HIS A 581 22.70 25.00 -19.36
CA HIS A 581 22.44 25.41 -17.98
C HIS A 581 23.54 26.23 -17.25
N ASP A 582 24.69 26.55 -17.86
CA ASP A 582 25.85 27.18 -17.16
C ASP A 582 25.48 28.49 -16.45
N ASP A 583 24.81 29.43 -17.13
CA ASP A 583 24.41 30.70 -16.50
C ASP A 583 23.28 30.52 -15.48
N PHE A 584 22.38 29.57 -15.75
CA PHE A 584 21.32 29.22 -14.81
C PHE A 584 21.89 28.63 -13.51
N ALA A 585 22.89 27.75 -13.61
CA ALA A 585 23.58 27.15 -12.48
C ALA A 585 24.44 28.15 -11.71
N LYS A 586 25.09 29.12 -12.36
CA LYS A 586 25.79 30.22 -11.67
C LYS A 586 24.85 31.05 -10.80
N ALA A 587 23.66 31.36 -11.33
CA ALA A 587 22.64 32.10 -10.59
C ALA A 587 22.02 31.28 -9.44
N ASN A 588 21.98 29.94 -9.57
CA ASN A 588 21.26 29.04 -8.66
C ASN A 588 22.15 27.90 -8.11
N ALA A 589 23.41 28.21 -7.77
CA ALA A 589 24.41 27.19 -7.41
C ALA A 589 23.94 26.24 -6.30
N ASN A 590 23.24 26.77 -5.28
CA ASN A 590 22.72 25.97 -4.17
C ASN A 590 21.58 25.02 -4.57
N ALA A 591 20.80 25.35 -5.60
CA ALA A 591 19.78 24.44 -6.14
C ALA A 591 20.45 23.22 -6.81
N CYS A 592 21.57 23.44 -7.49
CA CYS A 592 22.35 22.35 -8.10
C CYS A 592 23.03 21.50 -7.03
N ARG A 593 23.67 22.12 -6.02
CA ARG A 593 24.34 21.43 -4.90
C ARG A 593 23.40 20.50 -4.12
N ALA A 594 22.10 20.79 -4.10
CA ALA A 594 21.09 19.97 -3.44
C ALA A 594 21.06 18.53 -3.98
N CYS A 595 21.21 18.35 -5.30
CA CYS A 595 21.13 17.03 -5.94
C CYS A 595 22.48 16.54 -6.47
N HIS A 596 23.33 17.44 -6.95
CA HIS A 596 24.62 17.11 -7.58
C HIS A 596 25.81 17.18 -6.60
N GLY A 597 25.55 17.15 -5.30
CA GLY A 597 26.59 17.11 -4.27
C GLY A 597 27.04 18.49 -3.80
N GLN A 598 27.49 18.59 -2.54
CA GLN A 598 27.94 19.85 -1.94
C GLN A 598 28.99 20.57 -2.79
N ASN A 599 29.86 19.85 -3.48
CA ASN A 599 30.95 20.38 -4.30
C ASN A 599 30.78 20.04 -5.79
N GLY A 600 29.57 19.70 -6.25
CA GLY A 600 29.30 19.36 -7.65
C GLY A 600 29.86 18.01 -8.11
N GLN A 601 30.12 17.08 -7.20
CA GLN A 601 30.71 15.76 -7.47
C GLN A 601 29.68 14.65 -7.79
N GLY A 602 28.40 14.99 -7.86
CA GLY A 602 27.30 14.05 -7.94
C GLY A 602 26.87 13.51 -6.57
N SER A 603 25.64 13.00 -6.52
CA SER A 603 25.10 12.21 -5.42
C SER A 603 24.09 11.17 -5.94
N VAL A 604 23.62 10.28 -5.07
CA VAL A 604 22.55 9.32 -5.41
C VAL A 604 21.26 9.98 -5.92
N LEU A 605 21.02 11.26 -5.60
CA LEU A 605 19.87 12.02 -6.11
C LEU A 605 20.03 12.42 -7.58
N SER A 606 21.28 12.55 -8.06
CA SER A 606 21.60 12.91 -9.45
C SER A 606 21.88 11.71 -10.34
N ARG A 607 21.65 10.47 -9.85
CA ARG A 607 22.03 9.28 -10.59
C ARG A 607 21.17 9.09 -11.84
N THR A 608 21.78 8.64 -12.93
CA THR A 608 21.06 8.30 -14.16
C THR A 608 20.14 7.08 -13.96
N ALA A 609 18.88 7.16 -14.38
CA ALA A 609 17.94 6.02 -14.28
C ALA A 609 18.09 5.01 -15.44
N THR A 610 18.69 5.44 -16.55
CA THR A 610 18.99 4.63 -17.73
C THR A 610 20.32 5.08 -18.33
N ASN A 611 20.87 4.34 -19.30
CA ASN A 611 22.07 4.75 -20.02
C ASN A 611 21.78 6.06 -20.77
N ARG A 612 22.67 7.04 -20.64
CA ARG A 612 22.56 8.34 -21.30
C ARG A 612 23.76 8.59 -22.19
N LEU A 613 23.51 9.32 -23.26
CA LEU A 613 24.53 9.93 -24.09
C LEU A 613 24.23 11.43 -24.10
N LEU A 614 25.06 12.21 -23.43
CA LEU A 614 24.86 13.65 -23.26
C LEU A 614 25.89 14.43 -24.06
N GLN A 615 25.53 15.61 -24.55
CA GLN A 615 26.45 16.46 -25.28
C GLN A 615 27.09 17.50 -24.34
N ALA A 616 28.42 17.47 -24.22
CA ALA A 616 29.16 18.50 -23.50
C ALA A 616 29.26 19.79 -24.32
N LYS A 617 29.08 20.93 -23.66
CA LYS A 617 29.09 22.26 -24.29
C LYS A 617 30.48 22.68 -24.79
N GLU A 618 31.52 22.49 -23.97
CA GLU A 618 32.83 23.10 -24.21
C GLU A 618 33.61 22.44 -25.35
N ASP A 619 33.49 21.11 -25.51
CA ASP A 619 34.29 20.35 -26.49
C ASP A 619 33.45 19.65 -27.58
N HIS A 620 32.12 19.81 -27.57
CA HIS A 620 31.17 19.04 -28.41
C HIS A 620 31.34 17.51 -28.31
N ILE A 621 31.95 17.03 -27.22
CA ILE A 621 32.17 15.61 -26.95
C ILE A 621 30.86 15.00 -26.46
N GLN A 622 30.56 13.80 -26.95
CA GLN A 622 29.49 12.98 -26.37
C GLN A 622 30.02 12.26 -25.12
N VAL A 623 29.37 12.48 -23.99
CA VAL A 623 29.66 11.84 -22.72
C VAL A 623 28.66 10.70 -22.53
N SER A 624 29.19 9.47 -22.51
CA SER A 624 28.40 8.28 -22.20
C SER A 624 28.32 8.11 -20.69
N MET A 625 27.10 8.12 -20.15
CA MET A 625 26.84 7.89 -18.73
C MET A 625 26.02 6.60 -18.56
N PRO A 626 26.62 5.53 -18.04
CA PRO A 626 25.89 4.31 -17.70
C PRO A 626 24.75 4.57 -16.71
N LYS A 627 23.74 3.71 -16.71
CA LYS A 627 22.70 3.68 -15.67
C LYS A 627 23.33 3.58 -14.28
N GLY A 628 22.82 4.36 -13.33
CA GLY A 628 23.24 4.35 -11.93
C GLY A 628 24.42 5.26 -11.62
N THR A 629 24.99 5.96 -12.61
CA THR A 629 26.09 6.91 -12.41
C THR A 629 25.59 8.20 -11.75
N PRO A 630 26.08 8.58 -10.55
CA PRO A 630 25.85 9.90 -9.97
C PRO A 630 26.46 10.99 -10.86
N VAL A 631 25.64 11.90 -11.39
CA VAL A 631 26.11 12.92 -12.33
C VAL A 631 26.72 14.11 -11.57
N GLY A 632 28.00 14.39 -11.80
CA GLY A 632 28.72 15.56 -11.31
C GLY A 632 29.07 16.55 -12.42
N CYS A 633 29.45 17.77 -12.04
CA CYS A 633 29.85 18.81 -12.99
C CYS A 633 31.07 18.40 -13.81
N GLY A 634 32.01 17.70 -13.15
CA GLY A 634 33.28 17.26 -13.72
C GLY A 634 33.16 16.21 -14.83
N ASP A 635 31.98 15.63 -15.03
CA ASP A 635 31.77 14.59 -16.05
C ASP A 635 31.69 15.16 -17.47
N CYS A 636 31.33 16.44 -17.60
CA CYS A 636 31.14 17.10 -18.90
C CYS A 636 31.99 18.37 -19.07
N HIS A 637 32.31 19.08 -17.99
CA HIS A 637 33.04 20.35 -18.03
C HIS A 637 33.79 20.61 -16.71
N GLU A 638 34.52 21.72 -16.61
CA GLU A 638 35.19 22.08 -15.36
C GLU A 638 34.18 22.26 -14.20
N ASN A 639 34.47 21.66 -13.05
CA ASN A 639 33.63 21.77 -11.87
C ASN A 639 33.84 23.11 -11.14
N LYS A 640 33.02 24.10 -11.53
CA LYS A 640 33.01 25.44 -10.94
C LYS A 640 32.39 25.50 -9.52
N LEU A 641 31.81 24.42 -9.01
CA LEU A 641 31.25 24.36 -7.66
C LEU A 641 32.29 23.95 -6.59
N ARG A 642 33.45 23.43 -7.01
CA ARG A 642 34.49 22.91 -6.13
C ARG A 642 35.30 23.99 -5.39
N ASN A 643 35.29 25.23 -5.88
CA ASN A 643 35.98 26.37 -5.27
C ASN A 643 34.93 27.42 -4.85
N PRO A 644 34.57 27.52 -3.55
CA PRO A 644 33.68 28.57 -3.05
C PRO A 644 34.28 29.97 -3.14
#